data_AF-A0A1W9M631-F1
#
_entry.id   AF-A0A1W9M631-F1
#
_cell.length_a   1.000
_cell.length_b   1.000
_cell.length_c   1.000
_cell.angle_alpha   90.00
_cell.angle_beta   90.00
_cell.angle_gamma   90.00
#
_symmetry.space_group_name_H-M   'P 1'
#
loop_
_entity.id
_entity.type
_entity.pdbx_description
1 polymer ?
#
loop_
_entity_poly.entity_id
_entity_poly.type
_entity_poly.pdbx_seq_one_letter_code
_entity_poly.pdbx_strand_id
1 'polypeptide(L)'
;MAADNNNFVYVSDTGNNRIQKFTSDGKFVSKWGTKGSGNGELDFPNSITADTEGFVYVADSANNRILVFTAEGNFVAVFGERGHLPGQMRYPAGIAILPDSNIAVTDSDNHRIQIFRKILSGAESKAIVVAGGGPYPGNDLWETTQMCANFAYRTLTYQGFGKNTIYYLSSDRDIDLDGNGKSDDVKGDASNSNLEYAVTQWANESPKADNLILYITDHGGQGIFRMNETEMLDAADLDKWLDRLQTERDIAVILVYDACYSGSFLPSLIPPTGKKRILMTSASGYEPAYFVTQGTVSFSDYFWTRIFNGEDIQKAFGFARKAMRDPSKYQDALLDGNGDGTANSPEDENAAGNVYIGSGTVITGDAPIIENVSFKETPERNSGLLYAEGVSDQDGVARVWAVIRPPDFQAGAGNEPVRELPYSELKLVSEKRYEDTYSSFDKEGTYRVAVYARDGKGNTSSPKEITVAVNSPLKSRAILLAGGPASSPIWPAVEKNMTSAYNALIFQGYSDEDIYFMSPVAFSAGINGLPSLSNLQYALDIYAKQDTGELLLYMIGNGNSETFGISETDTLTASELNRMLDEFQNKIPGIVTVIYDACRSGSFLPLLKPPQGKKRILITSSKADEPAYFFAEEGISFSYYFWRRVSGGSNVMKAYLNAENALFALCQKKFPLIDDNGNGIGSEKSDGTFAGTCIIGSGIMTAGDDPIIGSVSPEQTLNGERSALICAENVTSTGLIESVTAVIRSPDFACSSDTVEPFIRLSDAGNGKYEGTYYRFLAPGNYKIRVYAKDTEGRISMPISTAVMQTVRVQVKEKKGDMNGDGYVNLSDAILALQGASGMNISGQIHPDYATSGVDVNGDKRAGLEEAIFILRSGN
;
A
#
# COMPACT_ATOMS: atom_id res chain seq x y z
N MET A 1 -50.07 -17.64 -13.76
CA MET A 1 -50.12 -18.47 -14.99
C MET A 1 -49.36 -17.73 -16.08
N ALA A 2 -48.72 -18.46 -17.01
CA ALA A 2 -47.96 -17.90 -18.12
C ALA A 2 -48.26 -18.66 -19.41
N ALA A 3 -47.92 -18.08 -20.57
CA ALA A 3 -47.94 -18.78 -21.85
C ALA A 3 -46.60 -18.61 -22.56
N ASP A 4 -46.15 -19.65 -23.27
CA ASP A 4 -44.98 -19.56 -24.16
C ASP A 4 -45.38 -19.25 -25.61
N ASN A 5 -44.37 -19.05 -26.46
CA ASN A 5 -44.54 -18.80 -27.90
C ASN A 5 -45.15 -19.99 -28.67
N ASN A 6 -45.19 -21.18 -28.07
CA ASN A 6 -45.81 -22.38 -28.64
C ASN A 6 -47.25 -22.56 -28.16
N ASN A 7 -47.84 -21.55 -27.52
CA ASN A 7 -49.20 -21.57 -26.96
C ASN A 7 -49.42 -22.64 -25.87
N PHE A 8 -48.37 -23.09 -25.18
CA PHE A 8 -48.54 -23.85 -23.95
C PHE A 8 -48.74 -22.90 -22.77
N VAL A 9 -49.62 -23.30 -21.85
CA VAL A 9 -49.98 -22.54 -20.66
C VAL A 9 -49.35 -23.22 -19.44
N TYR A 10 -48.60 -22.47 -18.64
CA TYR A 10 -47.96 -22.93 -17.41
C TYR A 10 -48.69 -22.35 -16.20
N VAL A 11 -48.98 -23.19 -15.21
CA VAL A 11 -49.72 -22.84 -14.00
C VAL A 11 -48.93 -23.24 -12.78
N SER A 12 -48.67 -22.27 -11.89
CA SER A 12 -48.19 -22.52 -10.53
C SER A 12 -49.35 -23.07 -9.71
N ASP A 13 -49.30 -24.37 -9.39
CA ASP A 13 -50.27 -25.03 -8.53
C ASP A 13 -49.80 -24.88 -7.07
N THR A 14 -49.88 -23.64 -6.57
CA THR A 14 -49.19 -23.14 -5.38
C THR A 14 -49.37 -24.04 -4.16
N GLY A 15 -50.59 -24.41 -3.81
CA GLY A 15 -50.87 -25.26 -2.65
C GLY A 15 -50.37 -26.70 -2.78
N ASN A 16 -50.09 -27.16 -4.00
CA ASN A 16 -49.56 -28.48 -4.28
C ASN A 16 -48.06 -28.49 -4.58
N ASN A 17 -47.38 -27.34 -4.49
CA ASN A 17 -45.93 -27.18 -4.67
C ASN A 17 -45.39 -27.76 -5.98
N ARG A 18 -46.08 -27.46 -7.09
CA ARG A 18 -45.74 -27.96 -8.42
C ARG A 18 -46.15 -27.00 -9.53
N ILE A 19 -45.59 -27.19 -10.71
CA ILE A 19 -45.99 -26.53 -11.95
C ILE A 19 -46.75 -27.53 -12.83
N GLN A 20 -47.78 -27.05 -13.52
CA GLN A 20 -48.52 -27.82 -14.51
C GLN A 20 -48.47 -27.11 -15.87
N LYS A 21 -48.26 -27.89 -16.92
CA LYS A 21 -48.29 -27.46 -18.32
C LYS A 21 -49.56 -27.95 -18.98
N PHE A 22 -50.23 -27.05 -19.70
CA PHE A 22 -51.44 -27.30 -20.47
C PHE A 22 -51.27 -26.83 -21.90
N THR A 23 -52.06 -27.36 -22.82
CA THR A 23 -52.30 -26.74 -24.11
C THR A 23 -53.17 -25.48 -23.95
N SER A 24 -53.21 -24.62 -24.97
CA SER A 24 -54.06 -23.41 -24.97
C SER A 24 -55.56 -23.69 -24.85
N ASP A 25 -56.03 -24.89 -25.22
CA ASP A 25 -57.41 -25.34 -25.01
C ASP A 25 -57.64 -26.01 -23.62
N GLY A 26 -56.64 -25.97 -22.74
CA GLY A 26 -56.75 -26.41 -21.35
C GLY A 26 -56.54 -27.91 -21.12
N LYS A 27 -56.02 -28.66 -22.09
CA LYS A 27 -55.68 -30.08 -21.89
C LYS A 27 -54.36 -30.21 -21.14
N PHE A 28 -54.33 -31.05 -20.12
CA PHE A 28 -53.13 -31.33 -19.35
C PHE A 28 -52.05 -32.00 -20.23
N VAL A 29 -50.81 -31.51 -20.12
CA VAL A 29 -49.65 -32.02 -20.87
C VAL A 29 -48.67 -32.70 -19.92
N SER A 30 -48.14 -31.97 -18.93
CA SER A 30 -47.15 -32.48 -17.98
C SER A 30 -47.17 -31.68 -16.67
N LYS A 31 -46.44 -32.18 -15.66
CA LYS A 31 -46.24 -31.50 -14.37
C LYS A 31 -44.85 -31.83 -13.82
N TRP A 32 -44.29 -30.92 -13.04
CA TRP A 32 -43.01 -31.10 -12.35
C TRP A 32 -42.98 -30.32 -11.03
N GLY A 33 -42.00 -30.65 -10.19
CA GLY A 33 -41.86 -30.10 -8.85
C GLY A 33 -42.55 -30.92 -7.76
N THR A 34 -41.92 -30.93 -6.60
CA THR A 34 -42.39 -31.51 -5.34
C THR A 34 -42.07 -30.56 -4.20
N LYS A 35 -42.77 -30.69 -3.06
CA LYS A 35 -42.49 -29.86 -1.89
C LYS A 35 -41.05 -30.06 -1.41
N GLY A 36 -40.29 -28.97 -1.29
CA GLY A 36 -38.94 -28.99 -0.74
C GLY A 36 -38.12 -27.74 -1.10
N SER A 37 -36.82 -27.80 -0.85
CA SER A 37 -35.87 -26.69 -1.08
C SER A 37 -34.66 -27.11 -1.92
N GLY A 38 -34.61 -28.36 -2.41
CA GLY A 38 -33.60 -28.82 -3.35
C GLY A 38 -33.80 -28.29 -4.76
N ASN A 39 -32.89 -28.65 -5.66
CA ASN A 39 -32.98 -28.29 -7.08
C ASN A 39 -34.19 -28.95 -7.73
N GLY A 40 -35.04 -28.14 -8.37
CA GLY A 40 -36.30 -28.60 -8.96
C GLY A 40 -37.43 -28.88 -7.96
N GLU A 41 -37.18 -28.75 -6.66
CA GLU A 41 -38.22 -28.74 -5.62
C GLU A 41 -38.75 -27.32 -5.41
N LEU A 42 -40.02 -27.21 -5.01
CA LEU A 42 -40.75 -25.96 -4.86
C LEU A 42 -41.39 -25.89 -3.47
N ASP A 43 -41.51 -24.71 -2.89
CA ASP A 43 -42.34 -24.45 -1.73
C ASP A 43 -43.11 -23.14 -1.93
N PHE A 44 -44.42 -23.28 -2.05
CA PHE A 44 -45.36 -22.19 -2.29
C PHE A 44 -45.04 -21.38 -3.57
N PRO A 45 -44.96 -22.00 -4.77
CA PRO A 45 -44.68 -21.28 -6.00
C PRO A 45 -45.84 -20.36 -6.36
N ASN A 46 -45.63 -19.03 -6.30
CA ASN A 46 -46.72 -18.06 -6.38
C ASN A 46 -46.87 -17.43 -7.78
N SER A 47 -45.76 -17.24 -8.49
CA SER A 47 -45.77 -16.69 -9.85
C SER A 47 -44.90 -17.48 -10.82
N ILE A 48 -45.20 -17.33 -12.11
CA ILE A 48 -44.55 -18.02 -13.21
C ILE A 48 -44.58 -17.15 -14.46
N THR A 49 -43.48 -17.14 -15.22
CA THR A 49 -43.38 -16.55 -16.56
C THR A 49 -42.60 -17.48 -17.49
N ALA A 50 -42.74 -17.30 -18.79
CA ALA A 50 -41.93 -17.98 -19.79
C ALA A 50 -41.25 -16.94 -20.71
N ASP A 51 -40.02 -17.22 -21.13
CA ASP A 51 -39.32 -16.38 -22.10
C ASP A 51 -39.50 -16.86 -23.54
N THR A 52 -38.96 -16.10 -24.49
CA THR A 52 -39.08 -16.40 -25.93
C THR A 52 -38.26 -17.61 -26.38
N GLU A 53 -37.30 -18.06 -25.56
CA GLU A 53 -36.47 -19.24 -25.79
C GLU A 53 -37.09 -20.53 -25.19
N GLY A 54 -38.21 -20.40 -24.46
CA GLY A 54 -38.93 -21.53 -23.89
C GLY A 54 -38.49 -21.89 -22.47
N PHE A 55 -37.71 -21.05 -21.79
CA PHE A 55 -37.44 -21.22 -20.36
C PHE A 55 -38.59 -20.72 -19.51
N VAL A 56 -38.84 -21.42 -18.41
CA VAL A 56 -39.94 -21.18 -17.48
C VAL A 56 -39.36 -20.75 -16.14
N TYR A 57 -39.68 -19.53 -15.70
CA TYR A 57 -39.18 -18.94 -14.46
C TYR A 57 -40.30 -18.96 -13.42
N VAL A 58 -39.99 -19.43 -12.22
CA VAL A 58 -40.95 -19.66 -11.15
C VAL A 58 -40.49 -18.92 -9.90
N ALA A 59 -41.36 -18.08 -9.35
CA ALA A 59 -41.15 -17.47 -8.04
C ALA A 59 -41.47 -18.50 -6.94
N ASP A 60 -40.42 -19.06 -6.36
CA ASP A 60 -40.45 -20.07 -5.30
C ASP A 60 -40.54 -19.37 -3.93
N SER A 61 -41.72 -18.82 -3.65
CA SER A 61 -41.89 -17.73 -2.69
C SER A 61 -41.48 -18.07 -1.26
N ALA A 62 -41.80 -19.26 -0.76
CA ALA A 62 -41.45 -19.63 0.62
C ALA A 62 -39.94 -19.91 0.78
N ASN A 63 -39.28 -20.34 -0.30
CA ASN A 63 -37.83 -20.53 -0.35
C ASN A 63 -37.06 -19.23 -0.69
N ASN A 64 -37.75 -18.12 -0.98
CA ASN A 64 -37.15 -16.81 -1.23
C ASN A 64 -36.20 -16.77 -2.43
N ARG A 65 -36.52 -17.51 -3.49
CA ARG A 65 -35.67 -17.67 -4.69
C ARG A 65 -36.50 -17.74 -5.97
N ILE A 66 -35.83 -17.61 -7.11
CA ILE A 66 -36.40 -17.89 -8.43
C ILE A 66 -35.78 -19.18 -8.97
N LEU A 67 -36.61 -20.06 -9.53
CA LEU A 67 -36.17 -21.28 -10.20
C LEU A 67 -36.46 -21.18 -11.70
N VAL A 68 -35.52 -21.67 -12.51
CA VAL A 68 -35.61 -21.70 -13.97
C VAL A 68 -35.70 -23.15 -14.43
N PHE A 69 -36.62 -23.43 -15.35
CA PHE A 69 -36.87 -24.75 -15.93
C PHE A 69 -36.88 -24.68 -17.46
N THR A 70 -36.64 -25.80 -18.13
CA THR A 70 -36.97 -25.95 -19.55
C THR A 70 -38.48 -26.09 -19.74
N ALA A 71 -38.96 -25.97 -20.98
CA ALA A 71 -40.36 -26.19 -21.34
C ALA A 71 -40.89 -27.60 -20.98
N GLU A 72 -39.99 -28.59 -20.84
CA GLU A 72 -40.27 -29.96 -20.44
C GLU A 72 -40.28 -30.16 -18.91
N GLY A 73 -39.87 -29.14 -18.14
CA GLY A 73 -39.86 -29.17 -16.69
C GLY A 73 -38.54 -29.62 -16.06
N ASN A 74 -37.45 -29.67 -16.82
CA ASN A 74 -36.13 -29.96 -16.26
C ASN A 74 -35.56 -28.71 -15.58
N PHE A 75 -35.00 -28.85 -14.39
CA PHE A 75 -34.35 -27.74 -13.67
C PHE A 75 -33.10 -27.24 -14.44
N VAL A 76 -32.94 -25.92 -14.51
CA VAL A 76 -31.86 -25.24 -15.24
C VAL A 76 -30.99 -24.42 -14.30
N ALA A 77 -31.61 -23.55 -13.49
CA ALA A 77 -30.89 -22.61 -12.64
C ALA A 77 -31.75 -22.16 -11.45
N VAL A 78 -31.09 -21.64 -10.44
CA VAL A 78 -31.69 -20.97 -9.28
C VAL A 78 -30.96 -19.65 -9.05
N PHE A 79 -31.68 -18.61 -8.65
CA PHE A 79 -31.05 -17.39 -8.17
C PHE A 79 -31.87 -16.73 -7.07
N GLY A 80 -31.14 -16.01 -6.21
CA GLY A 80 -31.63 -15.37 -5.01
C GLY A 80 -31.80 -16.30 -3.81
N GLU A 81 -31.75 -15.69 -2.64
CA GLU A 81 -31.81 -16.34 -1.33
C GLU A 81 -32.53 -15.44 -0.33
N ARG A 82 -32.85 -15.96 0.86
CA ARG A 82 -33.52 -15.17 1.89
C ARG A 82 -32.64 -14.04 2.40
N GLY A 83 -33.07 -12.78 2.26
CA GLY A 83 -32.35 -11.65 2.84
C GLY A 83 -32.83 -10.28 2.36
N HIS A 84 -32.03 -9.24 2.59
CA HIS A 84 -32.36 -7.84 2.29
C HIS A 84 -31.37 -7.19 1.32
N LEU A 85 -30.22 -7.81 1.08
CA LEU A 85 -29.22 -7.30 0.13
C LEU A 85 -29.71 -7.54 -1.30
N PRO A 86 -29.27 -6.76 -2.29
CA PRO A 86 -29.56 -7.03 -3.70
C PRO A 86 -29.09 -8.43 -4.11
N GLY A 87 -29.86 -9.08 -4.97
CA GLY A 87 -29.72 -10.52 -5.19
C GLY A 87 -30.54 -11.38 -4.21
N GLN A 88 -30.64 -10.96 -2.94
CA GLN A 88 -31.46 -11.64 -1.93
C GLN A 88 -32.91 -11.14 -1.99
N MET A 89 -33.87 -11.98 -1.61
CA MET A 89 -35.29 -11.67 -1.62
C MET A 89 -35.97 -12.14 -0.34
N ARG A 90 -37.14 -11.59 -0.05
CA ARG A 90 -38.12 -12.13 0.89
C ARG A 90 -39.47 -12.19 0.22
N TYR A 91 -39.97 -13.42 0.09
CA TYR A 91 -41.27 -13.72 -0.46
C TYR A 91 -41.52 -13.14 -1.87
N PRO A 92 -40.73 -13.56 -2.89
CA PRO A 92 -40.92 -13.10 -4.25
C PRO A 92 -42.30 -13.51 -4.76
N ALA A 93 -43.15 -12.55 -5.15
CA ALA A 93 -44.57 -12.82 -5.48
C ALA A 93 -44.95 -12.60 -6.95
N GLY A 94 -44.18 -11.81 -7.69
CA GLY A 94 -44.40 -11.46 -9.09
C GLY A 94 -43.08 -11.58 -9.86
N ILE A 95 -43.16 -12.04 -11.11
CA ILE A 95 -42.02 -12.17 -12.01
C ILE A 95 -42.45 -11.80 -13.42
N ALA A 96 -41.62 -11.04 -14.13
CA ALA A 96 -41.84 -10.65 -15.53
C ALA A 96 -40.52 -10.60 -16.30
N ILE A 97 -40.55 -11.00 -17.57
CA ILE A 97 -39.43 -10.82 -18.49
C ILE A 97 -39.59 -9.45 -19.18
N LEU A 98 -38.54 -8.63 -19.11
CA LEU A 98 -38.46 -7.31 -19.70
C LEU A 98 -38.02 -7.41 -21.19
N PRO A 99 -38.23 -6.35 -22.01
CA PRO A 99 -37.88 -6.37 -23.43
C PRO A 99 -36.38 -6.60 -23.75
N ASP A 100 -35.50 -6.25 -22.81
CA ASP A 100 -34.05 -6.49 -22.87
C ASP A 100 -33.66 -7.89 -22.37
N SER A 101 -34.63 -8.77 -22.14
CA SER A 101 -34.51 -10.10 -21.52
C SER A 101 -34.11 -10.10 -20.04
N ASN A 102 -34.06 -8.96 -19.35
CA ASN A 102 -33.92 -8.94 -17.90
C ASN A 102 -35.20 -9.44 -17.21
N ILE A 103 -35.10 -9.80 -15.94
CA ILE A 103 -36.15 -10.43 -15.14
C ILE A 103 -36.48 -9.48 -14.00
N ALA A 104 -37.67 -8.90 -14.03
CA ALA A 104 -38.19 -8.10 -12.91
C ALA A 104 -38.87 -9.02 -11.90
N VAL A 105 -38.47 -8.95 -10.63
CA VAL A 105 -39.05 -9.73 -9.53
C VAL A 105 -39.55 -8.79 -8.44
N THR A 106 -40.79 -8.97 -7.99
CA THR A 106 -41.31 -8.23 -6.83
C THR A 106 -40.85 -8.91 -5.55
N ASP A 107 -40.00 -8.23 -4.80
CA ASP A 107 -39.43 -8.68 -3.53
C ASP A 107 -40.33 -8.16 -2.38
N SER A 108 -41.45 -8.87 -2.19
CA SER A 108 -42.66 -8.32 -1.56
C SER A 108 -42.47 -7.87 -0.12
N ASP A 109 -41.75 -8.66 0.68
CA ASP A 109 -41.50 -8.37 2.09
C ASP A 109 -40.35 -7.38 2.30
N ASN A 110 -39.56 -7.10 1.25
CA ASN A 110 -38.56 -6.04 1.24
C ASN A 110 -39.07 -4.75 0.56
N HIS A 111 -40.33 -4.73 0.12
CA HIS A 111 -40.97 -3.56 -0.48
C HIS A 111 -40.24 -2.98 -1.70
N ARG A 112 -39.60 -3.83 -2.51
CA ARG A 112 -38.86 -3.41 -3.71
C ARG A 112 -39.13 -4.29 -4.93
N ILE A 113 -38.74 -3.81 -6.10
CA ILE A 113 -38.60 -4.61 -7.32
C ILE A 113 -37.12 -4.74 -7.60
N GLN A 114 -36.67 -5.95 -7.92
CA GLN A 114 -35.29 -6.22 -8.32
C GLN A 114 -35.27 -6.64 -9.79
N ILE A 115 -34.29 -6.12 -10.54
CA ILE A 115 -34.06 -6.46 -11.94
C ILE A 115 -32.84 -7.36 -12.01
N PHE A 116 -33.04 -8.61 -12.41
CA PHE A 116 -31.99 -9.60 -12.58
C PHE A 116 -31.68 -9.76 -14.07
N ARG A 117 -30.41 -9.99 -14.41
CA ARG A 117 -30.09 -10.47 -15.75
C ARG A 117 -30.65 -11.88 -15.93
N LYS A 118 -31.04 -12.22 -17.16
CA LYS A 118 -31.29 -13.62 -17.52
C LYS A 118 -30.00 -14.44 -17.37
N ILE A 119 -29.96 -15.31 -16.37
CA ILE A 119 -28.87 -16.27 -16.14
C ILE A 119 -29.25 -17.58 -16.83
N LEU A 120 -28.58 -17.91 -17.93
CA LEU A 120 -28.82 -19.12 -18.74
C LEU A 120 -28.08 -20.37 -18.25
N SER A 121 -27.16 -20.23 -17.30
CA SER A 121 -26.43 -21.34 -16.69
C SER A 121 -26.58 -21.30 -15.17
N GLY A 122 -27.07 -22.37 -14.55
CA GLY A 122 -27.01 -22.57 -13.10
C GLY A 122 -25.58 -22.81 -12.59
N ALA A 123 -24.61 -22.03 -13.10
CA ALA A 123 -23.20 -22.14 -12.78
C ALA A 123 -22.95 -21.53 -11.40
N GLU A 124 -22.54 -22.37 -10.46
CA GLU A 124 -22.26 -21.95 -9.09
C GLU A 124 -20.95 -21.15 -9.07
N SER A 125 -21.01 -19.87 -8.71
CA SER A 125 -19.81 -19.02 -8.66
C SER A 125 -19.33 -18.85 -7.23
N LYS A 126 -18.03 -19.08 -7.00
CA LYS A 126 -17.38 -18.79 -5.72
C LYS A 126 -16.30 -17.73 -5.90
N ALA A 127 -16.07 -16.96 -4.86
CA ALA A 127 -15.04 -15.92 -4.85
C ALA A 127 -14.06 -16.11 -3.69
N ILE A 128 -12.80 -15.84 -3.95
CA ILE A 128 -11.75 -15.72 -2.94
C ILE A 128 -11.27 -14.28 -2.98
N VAL A 129 -11.27 -13.61 -1.84
CA VAL A 129 -10.76 -12.24 -1.70
C VAL A 129 -9.60 -12.28 -0.72
N VAL A 130 -8.47 -11.69 -1.08
CA VAL A 130 -7.26 -11.64 -0.25
C VAL A 130 -6.87 -10.18 -0.04
N ALA A 131 -7.04 -9.71 1.20
CA ALA A 131 -6.35 -8.52 1.70
C ALA A 131 -4.95 -8.96 2.17
N GLY A 132 -3.95 -8.84 1.29
CA GLY A 132 -2.57 -9.25 1.55
C GLY A 132 -1.86 -8.32 2.54
N GLY A 133 -0.56 -8.56 2.79
CA GLY A 133 0.29 -7.73 3.65
C GLY A 133 0.00 -7.82 5.15
N GLY A 134 -1.19 -7.41 5.57
CA GLY A 134 -1.55 -7.27 6.98
C GLY A 134 -0.93 -6.02 7.65
N PRO A 135 -1.40 -5.65 8.85
CA PRO A 135 -0.85 -4.54 9.60
C PRO A 135 0.48 -4.97 10.24
N TYR A 136 1.59 -4.48 9.72
CA TYR A 136 2.90 -4.60 10.36
C TYR A 136 3.60 -3.23 10.39
N PRO A 137 4.58 -3.02 11.30
CA PRO A 137 5.33 -1.77 11.34
C PRO A 137 6.02 -1.51 10.01
N GLY A 138 5.44 -0.59 9.24
CA GLY A 138 5.98 -0.20 7.95
C GLY A 138 5.10 -0.50 6.74
N ASN A 139 3.94 -1.14 6.91
CA ASN A 139 2.93 -1.22 5.86
C ASN A 139 2.01 0.01 5.91
N ASP A 140 2.34 1.06 5.17
CA ASP A 140 1.48 2.25 5.06
C ASP A 140 0.27 2.02 4.13
N LEU A 141 0.29 0.94 3.34
CA LEU A 141 -0.75 0.59 2.38
C LEU A 141 -1.92 -0.16 3.04
N TRP A 142 -1.72 -0.81 4.20
CA TRP A 142 -2.69 -1.73 4.79
C TRP A 142 -4.14 -1.19 4.89
N GLU A 143 -4.31 0.06 5.36
CA GLU A 143 -5.65 0.69 5.46
C GLU A 143 -6.35 0.74 4.08
N THR A 144 -5.57 1.00 3.02
CA THR A 144 -6.01 1.01 1.63
C THR A 144 -6.32 -0.39 1.11
N THR A 145 -5.41 -1.34 1.34
CA THR A 145 -5.59 -2.76 0.99
C THR A 145 -6.91 -3.29 1.53
N GLN A 146 -7.14 -3.09 2.83
CA GLN A 146 -8.34 -3.54 3.51
C GLN A 146 -9.59 -2.84 2.96
N MET A 147 -9.51 -1.54 2.65
CA MET A 147 -10.62 -0.80 2.03
C MET A 147 -11.02 -1.41 0.68
N CYS A 148 -10.06 -1.62 -0.22
CA CYS A 148 -10.30 -2.20 -1.54
C CYS A 148 -10.86 -3.63 -1.45
N ALA A 149 -10.29 -4.47 -0.57
CA ALA A 149 -10.76 -5.83 -0.34
C ALA A 149 -12.18 -5.88 0.24
N ASN A 150 -12.49 -5.04 1.22
CA ASN A 150 -13.83 -4.91 1.79
C ASN A 150 -14.84 -4.43 0.72
N PHE A 151 -14.43 -3.52 -0.17
CA PHE A 151 -15.29 -3.06 -1.25
C PHE A 151 -15.56 -4.17 -2.28
N ALA A 152 -14.56 -4.97 -2.63
CA ALA A 152 -14.73 -6.14 -3.48
C ALA A 152 -15.69 -7.16 -2.85
N TYR A 153 -15.54 -7.48 -1.54
CA TYR A 153 -16.47 -8.36 -0.82
C TYR A 153 -17.92 -7.88 -0.93
N ARG A 154 -18.17 -6.60 -0.62
CA ARG A 154 -19.51 -6.01 -0.72
C ARG A 154 -20.03 -6.05 -2.15
N THR A 155 -19.17 -5.77 -3.13
CA THR A 155 -19.51 -5.86 -4.55
C THR A 155 -19.90 -7.26 -4.96
N LEU A 156 -19.20 -8.28 -4.50
CA LEU A 156 -19.55 -9.67 -4.74
C LEU A 156 -20.89 -10.00 -4.09
N THR A 157 -21.13 -9.63 -2.84
CA THR A 157 -22.44 -9.87 -2.21
C THR A 157 -23.58 -9.22 -2.99
N TYR A 158 -23.35 -8.02 -3.50
CA TYR A 158 -24.29 -7.30 -4.34
C TYR A 158 -24.55 -8.03 -5.66
N GLN A 159 -23.51 -8.57 -6.28
CA GLN A 159 -23.59 -9.32 -7.54
C GLN A 159 -24.08 -10.76 -7.35
N GLY A 160 -24.66 -11.07 -6.18
CA GLY A 160 -25.38 -12.32 -5.93
C GLY A 160 -24.54 -13.42 -5.28
N PHE A 161 -23.34 -13.12 -4.79
CA PHE A 161 -22.59 -14.06 -3.95
C PHE A 161 -23.16 -14.06 -2.53
N GLY A 162 -23.31 -15.24 -1.94
CA GLY A 162 -23.63 -15.38 -0.53
C GLY A 162 -22.37 -15.41 0.32
N LYS A 163 -22.50 -15.19 1.63
CA LYS A 163 -21.40 -15.32 2.60
C LYS A 163 -20.65 -16.66 2.50
N ASN A 164 -21.37 -17.74 2.19
CA ASN A 164 -20.79 -19.08 2.09
C ASN A 164 -20.13 -19.36 0.73
N THR A 165 -20.30 -18.46 -0.25
CA THR A 165 -19.65 -18.52 -1.56
C THR A 165 -18.52 -17.49 -1.70
N ILE A 166 -18.17 -16.79 -0.62
CA ILE A 166 -16.99 -15.92 -0.53
C ILE A 166 -16.04 -16.44 0.55
N TYR A 167 -14.79 -16.67 0.19
CA TYR A 167 -13.71 -17.00 1.11
C TYR A 167 -12.81 -15.77 1.28
N TYR A 168 -13.08 -14.98 2.33
CA TYR A 168 -12.34 -13.75 2.58
C TYR A 168 -11.16 -13.99 3.52
N LEU A 169 -9.96 -13.64 3.06
CA LEU A 169 -8.70 -13.73 3.79
C LEU A 169 -8.20 -12.33 4.15
N SER A 170 -7.99 -12.10 5.44
CA SER A 170 -7.53 -10.81 5.98
C SER A 170 -6.86 -11.03 7.34
N SER A 171 -5.87 -10.21 7.66
CA SER A 171 -5.25 -10.19 9.01
C SER A 171 -6.18 -9.60 10.08
N ASP A 172 -7.17 -8.82 9.67
CA ASP A 172 -8.20 -8.28 10.57
C ASP A 172 -9.43 -9.17 10.50
N ARG A 173 -9.73 -9.85 11.61
CA ARG A 173 -10.82 -10.82 11.74
C ARG A 173 -12.07 -10.25 12.41
N ASP A 174 -12.01 -9.03 12.92
CA ASP A 174 -13.09 -8.44 13.71
C ASP A 174 -14.09 -7.64 12.85
N ILE A 175 -13.96 -7.71 11.53
CA ILE A 175 -14.80 -6.99 10.56
C ILE A 175 -16.16 -7.70 10.36
N ASP A 176 -17.24 -6.92 10.45
CA ASP A 176 -18.60 -7.30 10.04
C ASP A 176 -18.90 -6.62 8.69
N LEU A 177 -18.77 -7.39 7.60
CA LEU A 177 -18.94 -6.92 6.23
C LEU A 177 -20.35 -7.06 5.70
N ASP A 178 -21.12 -8.01 6.22
CA ASP A 178 -22.51 -8.25 5.81
C ASP A 178 -23.54 -7.48 6.69
N GLY A 179 -23.08 -6.84 7.76
CA GLY A 179 -23.88 -5.98 8.63
C GLY A 179 -24.83 -6.74 9.55
N ASN A 180 -24.56 -8.02 9.81
CA ASN A 180 -25.43 -8.88 10.62
C ASN A 180 -25.22 -8.71 12.14
N GLY A 181 -24.22 -7.91 12.54
CA GLY A 181 -23.80 -7.69 13.92
C GLY A 181 -22.81 -8.72 14.45
N LYS A 182 -22.16 -9.51 13.57
CA LYS A 182 -21.17 -10.53 13.92
C LYS A 182 -19.98 -10.49 12.96
N SER A 183 -18.78 -10.65 13.50
CA SER A 183 -17.54 -10.72 12.74
C SER A 183 -17.26 -12.14 12.27
N ASP A 184 -18.04 -12.65 11.31
CA ASP A 184 -17.92 -14.03 10.78
C ASP A 184 -17.70 -14.11 9.24
N ASP A 185 -17.36 -12.97 8.63
CA ASP A 185 -17.08 -12.85 7.19
C ASP A 185 -15.65 -13.28 6.82
N VAL A 186 -14.67 -13.05 7.70
CA VAL A 186 -13.26 -13.42 7.48
C VAL A 186 -13.05 -14.91 7.81
N LYS A 187 -12.59 -15.69 6.82
CA LYS A 187 -12.42 -17.15 6.94
C LYS A 187 -11.05 -17.57 7.47
N GLY A 188 -10.05 -16.69 7.39
CA GLY A 188 -8.72 -16.93 7.91
C GLY A 188 -7.76 -15.79 7.61
N ASP A 189 -6.53 -15.91 8.10
CA ASP A 189 -5.46 -14.97 7.77
C ASP A 189 -5.07 -15.09 6.30
N ALA A 190 -4.60 -14.00 5.71
CA ALA A 190 -3.96 -14.03 4.41
C ALA A 190 -2.63 -14.80 4.49
N SER A 191 -2.66 -16.08 4.11
CA SER A 191 -1.49 -16.96 4.07
C SER A 191 -1.54 -17.87 2.84
N ASN A 192 -0.38 -18.35 2.40
CA ASN A 192 -0.26 -19.28 1.28
C ASN A 192 -1.07 -20.56 1.54
N SER A 193 -1.01 -21.08 2.77
CA SER A 193 -1.74 -22.30 3.16
C SER A 193 -3.25 -22.13 3.10
N ASN A 194 -3.78 -21.00 3.57
CA ASN A 194 -5.21 -20.71 3.51
C ASN A 194 -5.68 -20.47 2.07
N LEU A 195 -4.88 -19.80 1.25
CA LEU A 195 -5.18 -19.59 -0.16
C LEU A 195 -5.15 -20.91 -0.95
N GLU A 196 -4.14 -21.76 -0.75
CA GLU A 196 -4.07 -23.10 -1.34
C GLU A 196 -5.29 -23.94 -0.97
N TYR A 197 -5.69 -23.93 0.31
CA TYR A 197 -6.92 -24.59 0.76
C TYR A 197 -8.15 -24.03 0.06
N ALA A 198 -8.28 -22.69 -0.01
CA ALA A 198 -9.41 -22.03 -0.64
C ALA A 198 -9.54 -22.43 -2.13
N VAL A 199 -8.43 -22.40 -2.87
CA VAL A 199 -8.38 -22.74 -4.30
C VAL A 199 -8.58 -24.23 -4.54
N THR A 200 -7.86 -25.11 -3.85
CA THR A 200 -7.82 -26.53 -4.20
C THR A 200 -8.89 -27.36 -3.52
N GLN A 201 -9.33 -26.98 -2.32
CA GLN A 201 -10.28 -27.75 -1.52
C GLN A 201 -11.65 -27.06 -1.44
N TRP A 202 -11.73 -25.85 -0.89
CA TRP A 202 -13.01 -25.16 -0.66
C TRP A 202 -13.78 -24.87 -1.96
N ALA A 203 -13.09 -24.49 -3.05
CA ALA A 203 -13.72 -24.32 -4.35
C ALA A 203 -14.37 -25.62 -4.89
N ASN A 204 -13.90 -26.78 -4.43
CA ASN A 204 -14.39 -28.11 -4.76
C ASN A 204 -15.40 -28.69 -3.75
N GLU A 205 -15.64 -28.04 -2.63
CA GLU A 205 -16.69 -28.41 -1.66
C GLU A 205 -18.08 -28.07 -2.21
N SER A 206 -19.09 -28.89 -1.91
CA SER A 206 -20.46 -28.70 -2.41
C SER A 206 -21.17 -27.48 -1.77
N PRO A 207 -21.90 -26.64 -2.55
CA PRO A 207 -22.00 -26.70 -4.02
C PRO A 207 -20.66 -26.31 -4.67
N LYS A 208 -20.27 -27.08 -5.68
CA LYS A 208 -18.98 -26.97 -6.34
C LYS A 208 -18.96 -25.72 -7.22
N ALA A 209 -17.85 -24.98 -7.23
CA ALA A 209 -17.73 -23.79 -8.09
C ALA A 209 -17.54 -24.16 -9.56
N ASP A 210 -18.38 -23.65 -10.45
CA ASP A 210 -18.23 -23.69 -11.91
C ASP A 210 -17.46 -22.47 -12.45
N ASN A 211 -17.48 -21.36 -11.70
CA ASN A 211 -16.59 -20.22 -11.89
C ASN A 211 -15.93 -19.85 -10.56
N LEU A 212 -14.62 -19.60 -10.59
CA LEU A 212 -13.87 -19.09 -9.45
C LEU A 212 -13.37 -17.67 -9.75
N ILE A 213 -13.75 -16.73 -8.90
CA ILE A 213 -13.21 -15.36 -8.90
C ILE A 213 -12.14 -15.31 -7.83
N LEU A 214 -10.95 -14.85 -8.17
CA LEU A 214 -9.87 -14.59 -7.22
C LEU A 214 -9.48 -13.12 -7.31
N TYR A 215 -9.55 -12.42 -6.19
CA TYR A 215 -9.07 -11.04 -6.08
C TYR A 215 -7.99 -10.97 -5.01
N ILE A 216 -6.81 -10.48 -5.38
CA ILE A 216 -5.70 -10.26 -4.46
C ILE A 216 -5.20 -8.82 -4.60
N THR A 217 -4.97 -8.14 -3.47
CA THR A 217 -4.43 -6.78 -3.43
C THR A 217 -3.57 -6.57 -2.20
N ASP A 218 -2.45 -5.86 -2.35
CA ASP A 218 -1.50 -5.32 -1.35
C ASP A 218 -0.17 -4.99 -2.09
N HIS A 219 0.97 -5.28 -1.47
CA HIS A 219 2.32 -5.17 -2.00
C HIS A 219 2.65 -6.31 -2.98
N GLY A 220 3.38 -5.98 -4.04
CA GLY A 220 3.80 -6.91 -5.07
C GLY A 220 5.23 -6.67 -5.53
N GLY A 221 5.84 -7.73 -6.06
CA GLY A 221 7.19 -7.77 -6.60
C GLY A 221 7.23 -8.60 -7.89
N GLN A 222 8.38 -8.65 -8.55
CA GLN A 222 8.52 -9.49 -9.75
C GLN A 222 8.34 -10.98 -9.40
N GLY A 223 7.24 -11.56 -9.87
CA GLY A 223 6.88 -12.97 -9.68
C GLY A 223 6.34 -13.31 -8.28
N ILE A 224 6.22 -12.33 -7.38
CA ILE A 224 5.79 -12.53 -6.00
C ILE A 224 4.72 -11.53 -5.55
N PHE A 225 3.92 -11.94 -4.56
CA PHE A 225 2.90 -11.11 -3.90
C PHE A 225 3.01 -11.26 -2.37
N ARG A 226 2.85 -10.17 -1.61
CA ARG A 226 2.92 -10.24 -0.15
C ARG A 226 1.59 -10.70 0.46
N MET A 227 1.57 -11.93 1.00
CA MET A 227 0.38 -12.45 1.69
C MET A 227 0.25 -11.90 3.10
N ASN A 228 1.36 -11.85 3.84
CA ASN A 228 1.43 -11.26 5.18
C ASN A 228 2.85 -10.74 5.50
N GLU A 229 3.10 -10.36 6.76
CA GLU A 229 4.41 -9.90 7.25
C GLU A 229 5.56 -10.88 6.93
N THR A 230 5.29 -12.18 6.86
CA THR A 230 6.32 -13.23 6.75
C THR A 230 6.22 -14.11 5.51
N GLU A 231 5.09 -14.09 4.80
CA GLU A 231 4.84 -14.97 3.64
C GLU A 231 4.72 -14.19 2.33
N MET A 232 5.41 -14.70 1.31
CA MET A 232 5.26 -14.31 -0.09
C MET A 232 4.61 -15.43 -0.88
N LEU A 233 3.65 -15.09 -1.74
CA LEU A 233 3.06 -15.99 -2.73
C LEU A 233 3.87 -15.91 -4.03
N ASP A 234 4.38 -17.04 -4.50
CA ASP A 234 5.04 -17.16 -5.80
C ASP A 234 4.02 -17.42 -6.91
N ALA A 235 4.24 -16.83 -8.09
CA ALA A 235 3.40 -17.02 -9.26
C ALA A 235 3.27 -18.50 -9.69
N ALA A 236 4.34 -19.28 -9.55
CA ALA A 236 4.36 -20.70 -9.90
C ALA A 236 3.57 -21.56 -8.91
N ASP A 237 3.55 -21.20 -7.63
CA ASP A 237 2.72 -21.90 -6.64
C ASP A 237 1.23 -21.63 -6.89
N LEU A 238 0.87 -20.37 -7.15
CA LEU A 238 -0.50 -20.01 -7.53
C LEU A 238 -0.93 -20.74 -8.82
N ASP A 239 -0.07 -20.76 -9.84
CA ASP A 239 -0.33 -21.48 -11.09
C ASP A 239 -0.62 -22.96 -10.82
N LYS A 240 0.26 -23.62 -10.08
CA LYS A 240 0.12 -25.02 -9.70
C LYS A 240 -1.20 -25.32 -8.99
N TRP A 241 -1.67 -24.43 -8.11
CA TRP A 241 -2.94 -24.61 -7.40
C TRP A 241 -4.14 -24.44 -8.34
N LEU A 242 -4.12 -23.44 -9.22
CA LEU A 242 -5.16 -23.20 -10.22
C LEU A 242 -5.20 -24.32 -11.27
N ASP A 243 -4.06 -24.79 -11.73
CA ASP A 243 -3.91 -25.89 -12.67
C ASP A 243 -4.46 -27.20 -12.11
N ARG A 244 -4.17 -27.47 -10.83
CA ARG A 244 -4.75 -28.63 -10.14
C ARG A 244 -6.28 -28.56 -10.16
N LEU A 245 -6.85 -27.41 -9.79
CA LEU A 245 -8.29 -27.20 -9.79
C LEU A 245 -8.89 -27.37 -11.21
N GLN A 246 -8.26 -26.79 -12.23
CA GLN A 246 -8.72 -26.83 -13.62
C GLN A 246 -8.45 -28.16 -14.32
N THR A 247 -7.53 -28.99 -13.83
CA THR A 247 -7.33 -30.36 -14.32
C THR A 247 -8.41 -31.30 -13.78
N GLU A 248 -8.81 -31.12 -12.52
CA GLU A 248 -9.84 -31.93 -11.87
C GLU A 248 -11.27 -31.58 -12.34
N ARG A 249 -11.47 -30.36 -12.87
CA ARG A 249 -12.80 -29.78 -13.16
C ARG A 249 -12.78 -28.93 -14.43
N ASP A 250 -13.93 -28.82 -15.09
CA ASP A 250 -14.12 -27.77 -16.11
C ASP A 250 -14.64 -26.50 -15.45
N ILE A 251 -13.71 -25.70 -14.93
CA ILE A 251 -13.98 -24.48 -14.16
C ILE A 251 -13.27 -23.29 -14.81
N ALA A 252 -13.99 -22.19 -14.97
CA ALA A 252 -13.43 -20.93 -15.43
C ALA A 252 -12.86 -20.14 -14.24
N VAL A 253 -11.70 -19.52 -14.43
CA VAL A 253 -11.05 -18.70 -13.40
C VAL A 253 -10.99 -17.24 -13.88
N ILE A 254 -11.35 -16.31 -13.01
CA ILE A 254 -11.18 -14.86 -13.21
C ILE A 254 -10.28 -14.36 -12.08
N LEU A 255 -9.10 -13.85 -12.42
CA LEU A 255 -8.13 -13.31 -11.48
C LEU A 255 -8.00 -11.79 -11.66
N VAL A 256 -8.26 -11.05 -10.60
CA VAL A 256 -7.98 -9.62 -10.49
C VAL A 256 -6.82 -9.46 -9.52
N TYR A 257 -5.70 -8.92 -10.00
CA TYR A 257 -4.48 -8.75 -9.21
C TYR A 257 -4.08 -7.27 -9.17
N ASP A 258 -4.23 -6.62 -8.01
CA ASP A 258 -3.84 -5.22 -7.82
C ASP A 258 -2.65 -5.06 -6.85
N ALA A 259 -1.44 -5.01 -7.42
CA ALA A 259 -0.19 -4.74 -6.71
C ALA A 259 0.93 -4.27 -7.67
N CYS A 260 2.04 -3.77 -7.11
CA CYS A 260 3.25 -3.47 -7.88
C CYS A 260 3.73 -4.70 -8.67
N TYR A 261 4.22 -4.48 -9.89
CA TYR A 261 4.75 -5.52 -10.78
C TYR A 261 3.76 -6.66 -11.11
N SER A 262 2.45 -6.47 -10.88
CA SER A 262 1.45 -7.54 -10.97
C SER A 262 1.43 -8.26 -12.32
N GLY A 263 1.70 -7.56 -13.41
CA GLY A 263 1.85 -8.13 -14.75
C GLY A 263 2.93 -9.20 -14.90
N SER A 264 3.87 -9.32 -13.96
CA SER A 264 4.90 -10.37 -13.99
C SER A 264 4.34 -11.78 -13.79
N PHE A 265 3.10 -11.92 -13.30
CA PHE A 265 2.44 -13.21 -13.12
C PHE A 265 1.88 -13.76 -14.44
N LEU A 266 1.66 -12.91 -15.46
CA LEU A 266 1.06 -13.31 -16.74
C LEU A 266 1.75 -14.51 -17.41
N PRO A 267 3.09 -14.54 -17.57
CA PRO A 267 3.75 -15.66 -18.24
C PRO A 267 3.65 -16.98 -17.48
N SER A 268 3.50 -16.92 -16.14
CA SER A 268 3.41 -18.11 -15.29
C SER A 268 2.00 -18.67 -15.20
N LEU A 269 0.97 -17.83 -15.41
CA LEU A 269 -0.44 -18.21 -15.18
C LEU A 269 -1.17 -18.61 -16.47
N ILE A 270 -0.49 -19.17 -17.46
CA ILE A 270 -1.16 -19.69 -18.67
C ILE A 270 -1.95 -20.95 -18.30
N PRO A 271 -3.28 -21.00 -18.51
CA PRO A 271 -4.10 -22.15 -18.14
C PRO A 271 -3.74 -23.42 -18.94
N PRO A 272 -4.05 -24.62 -18.41
CA PRO A 272 -3.91 -25.87 -19.14
C PRO A 272 -4.74 -25.85 -20.43
N THR A 273 -4.29 -26.55 -21.46
CA THR A 273 -4.95 -26.54 -22.77
C THR A 273 -6.45 -26.82 -22.67
N GLY A 274 -7.26 -25.91 -23.23
CA GLY A 274 -8.72 -26.01 -23.24
C GLY A 274 -9.42 -25.45 -21.99
N LYS A 275 -8.67 -24.94 -21.01
CA LYS A 275 -9.21 -24.28 -19.81
C LYS A 275 -9.27 -22.77 -20.00
N LYS A 276 -10.19 -22.13 -19.28
CA LYS A 276 -10.45 -20.68 -19.36
C LYS A 276 -9.93 -19.98 -18.12
N ARG A 277 -9.04 -19.00 -18.31
CA ARG A 277 -8.52 -18.14 -17.25
C ARG A 277 -8.41 -16.72 -17.79
N ILE A 278 -9.13 -15.79 -17.17
CA ILE A 278 -9.04 -14.35 -17.45
C ILE A 278 -8.18 -13.73 -16.36
N LEU A 279 -7.09 -13.06 -16.72
CA LEU A 279 -6.18 -12.41 -15.80
C LEU A 279 -6.16 -10.90 -16.05
N MET A 280 -6.44 -10.14 -15.00
CA MET A 280 -6.31 -8.68 -14.97
C MET A 280 -5.28 -8.30 -13.93
N THR A 281 -4.34 -7.44 -14.31
CA THR A 281 -3.30 -6.91 -13.44
C THR A 281 -3.35 -5.38 -13.46
N SER A 282 -3.11 -4.73 -12.32
CA SER A 282 -3.20 -3.28 -12.21
C SER A 282 -1.99 -2.54 -12.79
N ALA A 283 -0.87 -3.24 -12.98
CA ALA A 283 0.38 -2.72 -13.52
C ALA A 283 1.09 -3.79 -14.37
N SER A 284 2.02 -3.37 -15.22
CA SER A 284 2.91 -4.26 -15.97
C SER A 284 3.91 -4.97 -15.07
N GLY A 285 4.62 -5.98 -15.59
CA GLY A 285 5.63 -6.71 -14.83
C GLY A 285 6.91 -5.93 -14.51
N TYR A 286 7.01 -4.66 -14.92
CA TYR A 286 8.22 -3.85 -14.83
C TYR A 286 8.00 -2.51 -14.14
N GLU A 287 6.85 -2.29 -13.53
CA GLU A 287 6.47 -0.99 -12.97
C GLU A 287 5.64 -1.12 -11.68
N PRO A 288 5.61 -0.06 -10.85
CA PRO A 288 4.80 -0.04 -9.64
C PRO A 288 3.31 0.18 -9.93
N ALA A 289 2.47 -0.20 -8.96
CA ALA A 289 1.06 0.18 -8.90
C ALA A 289 0.87 1.29 -7.86
N TYR A 290 0.01 2.27 -8.19
CA TYR A 290 -0.26 3.42 -7.35
C TYR A 290 -1.61 3.30 -6.65
N PHE A 291 -1.60 3.64 -5.36
CA PHE A 291 -2.78 3.69 -4.51
C PHE A 291 -2.89 5.10 -3.94
N VAL A 292 -3.75 5.88 -4.57
CA VAL A 292 -3.81 7.30 -4.34
C VAL A 292 -4.94 7.62 -3.38
N THR A 293 -4.65 8.53 -2.46
CA THR A 293 -5.60 9.06 -1.47
C THR A 293 -6.33 7.94 -0.71
N GLN A 294 -5.51 7.13 -0.03
CA GLN A 294 -5.93 5.94 0.71
C GLN A 294 -6.70 4.90 -0.14
N GLY A 295 -6.36 4.79 -1.44
CA GLY A 295 -6.91 3.77 -2.33
C GLY A 295 -8.16 4.15 -3.09
N THR A 296 -8.74 5.32 -2.80
CA THR A 296 -9.96 5.78 -3.47
C THR A 296 -9.73 6.25 -4.90
N VAL A 297 -8.46 6.45 -5.28
CA VAL A 297 -8.01 6.48 -6.67
C VAL A 297 -7.03 5.32 -6.84
N SER A 298 -7.54 4.19 -7.31
CA SER A 298 -6.75 2.98 -7.57
C SER A 298 -7.40 2.19 -8.71
N PHE A 299 -6.65 1.26 -9.29
CA PHE A 299 -7.22 0.33 -10.25
C PHE A 299 -8.41 -0.43 -9.63
N SER A 300 -8.24 -0.94 -8.41
CA SER A 300 -9.28 -1.66 -7.67
C SER A 300 -10.56 -0.85 -7.46
N ASP A 301 -10.49 0.39 -6.97
CA ASP A 301 -11.70 1.20 -6.73
C ASP A 301 -12.49 1.42 -8.04
N TYR A 302 -11.80 1.81 -9.12
CA TYR A 302 -12.44 2.01 -10.41
C TYR A 302 -13.02 0.73 -11.00
N PHE A 303 -12.28 -0.38 -10.93
CA PHE A 303 -12.73 -1.67 -11.44
C PHE A 303 -13.95 -2.18 -10.67
N TRP A 304 -13.87 -2.27 -9.33
CA TRP A 304 -14.94 -2.78 -8.50
C TRP A 304 -16.18 -1.89 -8.53
N THR A 305 -16.03 -0.56 -8.67
CA THR A 305 -17.17 0.35 -8.88
C THR A 305 -17.95 0.02 -10.15
N ARG A 306 -17.25 -0.33 -11.24
CA ARG A 306 -17.89 -0.69 -12.51
C ARG A 306 -18.59 -2.06 -12.42
N ILE A 307 -17.96 -3.03 -11.78
CA ILE A 307 -18.56 -4.34 -11.50
C ILE A 307 -19.78 -4.22 -10.58
N PHE A 308 -19.70 -3.38 -9.55
CA PHE A 308 -20.81 -3.08 -8.64
C PHE A 308 -22.03 -2.57 -9.40
N ASN A 309 -21.82 -1.69 -10.39
CA ASN A 309 -22.87 -1.17 -11.27
C ASN A 309 -23.37 -2.16 -12.34
N GLY A 310 -22.88 -3.40 -12.34
CA GLY A 310 -23.30 -4.46 -13.25
C GLY A 310 -22.65 -4.40 -14.64
N GLU A 311 -21.52 -3.69 -14.80
CA GLU A 311 -20.77 -3.70 -16.06
C GLU A 311 -20.00 -5.02 -16.27
N ASP A 312 -19.73 -5.36 -17.54
CA ASP A 312 -18.88 -6.49 -17.91
C ASP A 312 -17.39 -6.19 -17.68
N ILE A 313 -16.57 -7.26 -17.64
CA ILE A 313 -15.14 -7.17 -17.35
C ILE A 313 -14.41 -6.26 -18.34
N GLN A 314 -14.71 -6.34 -19.64
CA GLN A 314 -14.06 -5.51 -20.66
C GLN A 314 -14.25 -4.02 -20.36
N LYS A 315 -15.49 -3.59 -20.06
CA LYS A 315 -15.77 -2.18 -19.74
C LYS A 315 -15.16 -1.74 -18.42
N ALA A 316 -15.28 -2.58 -17.38
CA ALA A 316 -14.73 -2.30 -16.06
C ALA A 316 -13.20 -2.13 -16.12
N PHE A 317 -12.51 -3.09 -16.76
CA PHE A 317 -11.06 -3.04 -16.97
C PHE A 317 -10.66 -1.86 -17.85
N GLY A 318 -11.33 -1.65 -18.99
CA GLY A 318 -11.01 -0.56 -19.90
C GLY A 318 -11.13 0.82 -19.24
N PHE A 319 -12.13 1.01 -18.37
CA PHE A 319 -12.27 2.22 -17.58
C PHE A 319 -11.15 2.36 -16.54
N ALA A 320 -10.89 1.31 -15.74
CA ALA A 320 -9.85 1.34 -14.71
C ALA A 320 -8.45 1.57 -15.31
N ARG A 321 -8.09 0.83 -16.38
CA ARG A 321 -6.84 1.02 -17.12
C ARG A 321 -6.72 2.45 -17.64
N LYS A 322 -7.76 2.98 -18.28
CA LYS A 322 -7.73 4.36 -18.80
C LYS A 322 -7.60 5.40 -17.68
N ALA A 323 -8.21 5.16 -16.52
CA ALA A 323 -8.14 6.05 -15.37
C ALA A 323 -6.75 6.05 -14.73
N MET A 324 -6.04 4.92 -14.74
CA MET A 324 -4.70 4.78 -14.13
C MET A 324 -3.53 5.04 -15.09
N ARG A 325 -3.74 4.95 -16.41
CA ARG A 325 -2.65 5.02 -17.41
C ARG A 325 -2.04 6.41 -17.55
N ASP A 326 -0.74 6.52 -17.24
CA ASP A 326 0.06 7.73 -17.29
C ASP A 326 1.20 7.65 -18.36
N PRO A 327 1.36 8.64 -19.27
CA PRO A 327 2.47 8.69 -20.23
C PRO A 327 3.87 9.02 -19.66
N SER A 328 3.95 9.56 -18.44
CA SER A 328 5.15 10.08 -17.77
C SER A 328 5.66 9.18 -16.62
N LYS A 329 4.77 8.41 -15.99
CA LYS A 329 5.09 7.32 -15.05
C LYS A 329 4.31 6.09 -15.51
N TYR A 330 5.02 5.02 -15.85
CA TYR A 330 4.40 3.82 -16.41
C TYR A 330 3.53 3.12 -15.35
N GLN A 331 2.19 3.23 -15.44
CA GLN A 331 1.25 2.25 -14.89
C GLN A 331 0.26 1.87 -16.01
N ASP A 332 0.50 0.73 -16.66
CA ASP A 332 -0.33 0.14 -17.70
C ASP A 332 -0.88 -1.20 -17.20
N ALA A 333 -2.16 -1.20 -16.84
CA ALA A 333 -2.87 -2.42 -16.49
C ALA A 333 -2.90 -3.39 -17.68
N LEU A 334 -2.77 -4.69 -17.41
CA LEU A 334 -2.74 -5.74 -18.42
C LEU A 334 -3.93 -6.70 -18.26
N LEU A 335 -4.65 -6.96 -19.35
CA LEU A 335 -5.73 -7.96 -19.45
C LEU A 335 -5.30 -9.08 -20.40
N ASP A 336 -5.15 -10.29 -19.90
CA ASP A 336 -5.10 -11.52 -20.70
C ASP A 336 -6.45 -12.21 -20.56
N GLY A 337 -7.31 -11.97 -21.55
CA GLY A 337 -8.70 -12.40 -21.55
C GLY A 337 -8.87 -13.78 -22.19
N ASN A 338 -7.96 -14.17 -23.07
CA ASN A 338 -8.01 -15.46 -23.75
C ASN A 338 -7.13 -16.54 -23.07
N GLY A 339 -6.25 -16.14 -22.14
CA GLY A 339 -5.35 -17.01 -21.40
C GLY A 339 -4.14 -17.47 -22.23
N ASP A 340 -3.63 -16.66 -23.16
CA ASP A 340 -2.49 -17.03 -24.01
C ASP A 340 -1.13 -16.48 -23.51
N GLY A 341 -1.14 -15.73 -22.40
CA GLY A 341 0.03 -15.08 -21.81
C GLY A 341 0.43 -13.77 -22.48
N THR A 342 -0.29 -13.32 -23.52
CA THR A 342 -0.09 -12.05 -24.21
C THR A 342 -1.25 -11.12 -23.91
N ALA A 343 -1.01 -10.13 -23.05
CA ALA A 343 -2.08 -9.24 -22.63
C ALA A 343 -2.41 -8.11 -23.63
N ASN A 344 -3.62 -7.58 -23.48
CA ASN A 344 -4.18 -6.40 -24.13
C ASN A 344 -4.29 -6.51 -25.67
N SER A 345 -4.42 -7.73 -26.19
CA SER A 345 -4.79 -7.98 -27.58
C SER A 345 -6.29 -7.69 -27.81
N PRO A 346 -6.72 -7.41 -29.05
CA PRO A 346 -8.14 -7.37 -29.39
C PRO A 346 -8.88 -8.67 -29.03
N GLU A 347 -8.20 -9.81 -29.11
CA GLU A 347 -8.71 -11.12 -28.72
C GLU A 347 -9.02 -11.18 -27.22
N ASP A 348 -8.18 -10.58 -26.37
CA ASP A 348 -8.40 -10.47 -24.92
C ASP A 348 -9.62 -9.63 -24.58
N GLU A 349 -9.71 -8.45 -25.19
CA GLU A 349 -10.84 -7.55 -24.98
C GLU A 349 -12.16 -8.22 -25.37
N ASN A 350 -12.16 -8.95 -26.50
CA ASN A 350 -13.32 -9.70 -26.95
C ASN A 350 -13.65 -10.87 -26.02
N ALA A 351 -12.65 -11.57 -25.49
CA ALA A 351 -12.84 -12.70 -24.56
C ALA A 351 -13.38 -12.23 -23.19
N ALA A 352 -13.03 -11.02 -22.75
CA ALA A 352 -13.57 -10.39 -21.55
C ALA A 352 -14.95 -9.71 -21.77
N GLY A 353 -15.34 -9.49 -23.02
CA GLY A 353 -16.62 -8.87 -23.37
C GLY A 353 -17.82 -9.74 -23.01
N ASN A 354 -18.84 -9.13 -22.41
CA ASN A 354 -20.04 -9.83 -21.89
C ASN A 354 -19.74 -10.93 -20.85
N VAL A 355 -18.55 -10.93 -20.24
CA VAL A 355 -18.23 -11.74 -19.06
C VAL A 355 -18.48 -10.88 -17.82
N TYR A 356 -19.21 -11.43 -16.84
CA TYR A 356 -19.62 -10.71 -15.64
C TYR A 356 -19.05 -11.41 -14.39
N ILE A 357 -18.66 -10.62 -13.40
CA ILE A 357 -18.42 -11.11 -12.05
C ILE A 357 -19.78 -11.14 -11.33
N GLY A 358 -20.24 -12.36 -11.01
CA GLY A 358 -21.57 -12.59 -10.44
C GLY A 358 -22.69 -12.44 -11.46
N SER A 359 -23.80 -11.86 -11.03
CA SER A 359 -25.06 -11.85 -11.79
C SER A 359 -25.12 -10.73 -12.85
N GLY A 360 -24.19 -9.77 -12.83
CA GLY A 360 -24.29 -8.55 -13.62
C GLY A 360 -25.57 -7.77 -13.29
N THR A 361 -26.01 -7.85 -12.05
CA THR A 361 -27.21 -7.18 -11.55
C THR A 361 -26.96 -5.68 -11.62
N VAL A 362 -27.77 -5.00 -12.42
CA VAL A 362 -27.79 -3.54 -12.42
C VAL A 362 -28.60 -3.11 -11.22
N ILE A 363 -28.03 -2.22 -10.42
CA ILE A 363 -28.68 -1.73 -9.22
C ILE A 363 -29.90 -0.91 -9.59
N THR A 364 -31.07 -1.32 -9.09
CA THR A 364 -32.26 -0.47 -9.05
C THR A 364 -32.46 0.08 -7.64
N GLY A 365 -32.48 1.40 -7.55
CA GLY A 365 -32.46 2.21 -6.34
C GLY A 365 -31.84 3.55 -6.74
N ASP A 366 -32.41 4.65 -6.27
CA ASP A 366 -31.83 5.95 -6.60
C ASP A 366 -30.53 6.05 -5.81
N ALA A 367 -29.41 6.25 -6.51
CA ALA A 367 -28.20 6.64 -5.83
C ALA A 367 -28.44 7.94 -5.04
N PRO A 368 -27.67 8.22 -3.98
CA PRO A 368 -27.87 9.40 -3.17
C PRO A 368 -28.06 10.66 -4.00
N ILE A 369 -29.06 11.45 -3.67
CA ILE A 369 -29.31 12.71 -4.33
C ILE A 369 -28.50 13.78 -3.63
N ILE A 370 -27.69 14.52 -4.38
CA ILE A 370 -27.03 15.75 -3.92
C ILE A 370 -27.78 16.94 -4.55
N GLU A 371 -28.58 17.67 -3.75
CA GLU A 371 -29.35 18.81 -4.26
C GLU A 371 -28.42 19.94 -4.69
N ASN A 372 -27.51 20.35 -3.80
CA ASN A 372 -26.60 21.45 -4.03
C ASN A 372 -25.19 21.17 -3.49
N VAL A 373 -24.20 21.75 -4.15
CA VAL A 373 -22.81 21.82 -3.68
C VAL A 373 -22.39 23.27 -3.73
N SER A 374 -21.60 23.71 -2.76
CA SER A 374 -21.14 25.08 -2.68
C SER A 374 -19.77 25.16 -2.05
N PHE A 375 -19.13 26.31 -2.29
CA PHE A 375 -17.80 26.63 -1.80
C PHE A 375 -17.84 27.99 -1.12
N LYS A 376 -17.12 28.12 -0.01
CA LYS A 376 -16.93 29.39 0.69
C LYS A 376 -15.46 29.55 1.07
N GLU A 377 -14.83 30.62 0.59
CA GLU A 377 -13.47 30.98 0.99
C GLU A 377 -13.37 31.12 2.51
N THR A 378 -12.28 30.62 3.10
CA THR A 378 -11.95 30.90 4.50
C THR A 378 -10.90 32.02 4.59
N PRO A 379 -10.63 32.57 5.79
CA PRO A 379 -9.53 33.51 5.99
C PRO A 379 -8.14 32.91 5.71
N GLU A 380 -8.01 31.58 5.75
CA GLU A 380 -6.79 30.87 5.37
C GLU A 380 -6.73 30.78 3.84
N ARG A 381 -5.80 31.53 3.23
CA ARG A 381 -5.55 31.49 1.77
C ARG A 381 -5.31 30.04 1.30
N ASN A 382 -5.73 29.73 0.08
CA ASN A 382 -5.78 28.37 -0.53
C ASN A 382 -6.70 27.37 0.13
N SER A 383 -7.50 27.80 1.10
CA SER A 383 -8.51 26.94 1.69
C SER A 383 -9.91 27.49 1.47
N GLY A 384 -10.87 26.58 1.46
CA GLY A 384 -12.27 26.97 1.57
C GLY A 384 -13.13 25.81 2.00
N LEU A 385 -14.25 26.17 2.61
CA LEU A 385 -15.29 25.26 3.05
C LEU A 385 -16.02 24.74 1.82
N LEU A 386 -15.84 23.45 1.52
CA LEU A 386 -16.67 22.70 0.58
C LEU A 386 -17.84 22.11 1.34
N TYR A 387 -19.04 22.27 0.82
CA TYR A 387 -20.22 21.70 1.44
C TYR A 387 -21.26 21.24 0.44
N ALA A 388 -21.92 20.14 0.80
CA ALA A 388 -23.04 19.56 0.08
C ALA A 388 -24.30 19.65 0.94
N GLU A 389 -25.39 20.11 0.34
CA GLU A 389 -26.69 20.29 1.00
C GLU A 389 -27.76 19.44 0.33
N GLY A 390 -28.75 19.03 1.12
CA GLY A 390 -29.84 18.18 0.66
C GLY A 390 -29.38 16.76 0.32
N VAL A 391 -28.20 16.34 0.80
CA VAL A 391 -27.69 14.99 0.53
C VAL A 391 -28.61 13.98 1.20
N SER A 392 -29.33 13.22 0.39
CA SER A 392 -30.33 12.30 0.90
C SER A 392 -30.45 11.04 0.08
N ASP A 393 -30.78 9.98 0.79
CA ASP A 393 -31.02 8.65 0.25
C ASP A 393 -32.02 7.94 1.17
N GLN A 394 -32.89 7.10 0.62
CA GLN A 394 -33.85 6.33 1.42
C GLN A 394 -33.15 5.26 2.27
N ASP A 395 -31.98 4.82 1.82
CA ASP A 395 -31.16 3.79 2.43
C ASP A 395 -30.07 4.37 3.36
N GLY A 396 -30.10 5.70 3.58
CA GLY A 396 -29.14 6.41 4.40
C GLY A 396 -27.83 6.67 3.67
N VAL A 397 -27.22 7.81 3.93
CA VAL A 397 -25.96 8.23 3.30
C VAL A 397 -24.79 7.75 4.15
N ALA A 398 -23.95 6.88 3.60
CA ALA A 398 -22.79 6.33 4.30
C ALA A 398 -21.54 7.22 4.16
N ARG A 399 -21.38 7.89 3.01
CA ARG A 399 -20.19 8.70 2.72
C ARG A 399 -20.54 9.86 1.79
N VAL A 400 -19.86 10.99 1.96
CA VAL A 400 -19.88 12.11 1.01
C VAL A 400 -18.45 12.61 0.84
N TRP A 401 -17.99 12.74 -0.40
CA TRP A 401 -16.64 13.21 -0.68
C TRP A 401 -16.59 14.07 -1.93
N ALA A 402 -15.66 15.01 -1.96
CA ALA A 402 -15.37 15.85 -3.10
C ALA A 402 -14.11 15.35 -3.81
N VAL A 403 -14.13 15.31 -5.15
CA VAL A 403 -12.95 15.16 -6.00
C VAL A 403 -12.69 16.51 -6.66
N ILE A 404 -11.50 17.06 -6.45
CA ILE A 404 -11.05 18.38 -6.83
C ILE A 404 -10.12 18.23 -8.03
N ARG A 405 -10.48 18.84 -9.15
CA ARG A 405 -9.69 18.91 -10.38
C ARG A 405 -9.00 20.26 -10.50
N PRO A 406 -7.66 20.30 -10.46
CA PRO A 406 -6.92 21.53 -10.63
C PRO A 406 -7.05 22.16 -12.03
N PRO A 407 -6.78 23.47 -12.18
CA PRO A 407 -6.93 24.21 -13.43
C PRO A 407 -5.96 23.75 -14.53
N ASP A 408 -4.79 23.29 -14.13
CA ASP A 408 -3.75 22.78 -15.04
C ASP A 408 -3.96 21.31 -15.40
N PHE A 409 -5.03 20.69 -14.91
CA PHE A 409 -5.41 19.34 -15.33
C PHE A 409 -5.84 19.34 -16.80
N GLN A 410 -5.05 18.69 -17.65
CA GLN A 410 -5.36 18.45 -19.05
C GLN A 410 -5.83 17.01 -19.26
N ALA A 411 -7.08 16.83 -19.68
CA ALA A 411 -7.59 15.53 -20.07
C ALA A 411 -7.11 15.21 -21.49
N GLY A 412 -6.20 14.25 -21.65
CA GLY A 412 -5.96 13.60 -22.94
C GLY A 412 -5.41 14.49 -24.07
N ALA A 413 -4.63 15.53 -23.75
CA ALA A 413 -3.80 16.23 -24.74
C ALA A 413 -2.38 16.34 -24.18
N GLY A 414 -1.43 15.59 -24.77
CA GLY A 414 0.02 15.78 -24.63
C GLY A 414 0.59 15.99 -23.22
N ASN A 415 1.23 14.94 -22.69
CA ASN A 415 2.24 14.98 -21.62
C ASN A 415 1.83 15.24 -20.17
N GLU A 416 0.54 15.22 -19.79
CA GLU A 416 0.19 15.16 -18.36
C GLU A 416 -0.91 14.13 -18.09
N PRO A 417 -0.68 13.11 -17.26
CA PRO A 417 -1.70 12.17 -16.78
C PRO A 417 -2.63 12.81 -15.74
N VAL A 418 -3.64 12.05 -15.31
CA VAL A 418 -4.32 12.29 -14.03
C VAL A 418 -3.33 12.07 -12.89
N ARG A 419 -2.54 13.08 -12.53
CA ARG A 419 -1.62 13.08 -11.38
C ARG A 419 -2.37 13.17 -10.05
N GLU A 420 -3.33 12.29 -9.81
CA GLU A 420 -4.26 12.41 -8.68
C GLU A 420 -5.19 13.62 -8.86
N LEU A 421 -6.47 13.42 -8.61
CA LEU A 421 -7.37 14.54 -8.36
C LEU A 421 -7.45 14.64 -6.84
N PRO A 422 -6.98 15.73 -6.21
CA PRO A 422 -7.15 15.91 -4.78
C PRO A 422 -8.59 15.67 -4.34
N TYR A 423 -8.81 15.26 -3.10
CA TYR A 423 -10.16 14.94 -2.61
C TYR A 423 -10.35 15.46 -1.19
N SER A 424 -11.60 15.54 -0.74
CA SER A 424 -11.96 16.02 0.59
C SER A 424 -13.16 15.22 1.11
N GLU A 425 -13.07 14.75 2.36
CA GLU A 425 -14.08 13.90 3.01
C GLU A 425 -15.07 14.77 3.79
N LEU A 426 -16.26 14.98 3.23
CA LEU A 426 -17.26 15.87 3.81
C LEU A 426 -17.96 15.16 4.97
N LYS A 427 -17.88 15.74 6.17
CA LYS A 427 -18.49 15.20 7.40
C LYS A 427 -19.88 15.78 7.62
N LEU A 428 -20.79 14.95 8.11
CA LEU A 428 -22.14 15.39 8.47
C LEU A 428 -22.07 16.41 9.62
N VAL A 429 -22.56 17.62 9.41
CA VAL A 429 -22.57 18.70 10.42
C VAL A 429 -23.98 19.11 10.86
N SER A 430 -24.98 18.91 10.00
CA SER A 430 -26.39 19.10 10.32
C SER A 430 -27.26 18.25 9.38
N GLU A 431 -28.58 18.21 9.58
CA GLU A 431 -29.50 17.38 8.78
C GLU A 431 -29.25 17.56 7.27
N LYS A 432 -28.83 16.47 6.60
CA LYS A 432 -28.51 16.42 5.16
C LYS A 432 -27.41 17.39 4.67
N ARG A 433 -26.58 17.92 5.56
CA ARG A 433 -25.49 18.85 5.25
C ARG A 433 -24.14 18.25 5.64
N TYR A 434 -23.27 18.16 4.65
CA TYR A 434 -21.93 17.60 4.78
C TYR A 434 -20.89 18.66 4.41
N GLU A 435 -19.84 18.79 5.21
CA GLU A 435 -18.82 19.82 5.01
C GLU A 435 -17.42 19.32 5.28
N ASP A 436 -16.45 19.92 4.60
CA ASP A 436 -15.04 19.83 4.95
C ASP A 436 -14.28 21.08 4.44
N THR A 437 -13.14 21.39 5.06
CA THR A 437 -12.27 22.47 4.60
C THR A 437 -11.15 21.87 3.77
N TYR A 438 -11.19 22.09 2.46
CA TYR A 438 -10.10 21.69 1.58
C TYR A 438 -9.08 22.82 1.50
N SER A 439 -7.81 22.51 1.81
CA SER A 439 -6.72 23.49 2.01
C SER A 439 -5.70 23.56 0.87
N SER A 440 -5.90 22.81 -0.21
CA SER A 440 -4.92 22.67 -1.29
C SER A 440 -5.42 23.27 -2.62
N PHE A 441 -5.98 24.48 -2.57
CA PHE A 441 -6.23 25.31 -3.76
C PHE A 441 -4.96 26.09 -4.15
N ASP A 442 -3.93 25.34 -4.53
CA ASP A 442 -2.53 25.73 -4.71
C ASP A 442 -2.11 26.13 -6.14
N LYS A 443 -3.03 26.12 -7.10
CA LYS A 443 -2.79 26.45 -8.51
C LYS A 443 -3.68 27.59 -8.99
N GLU A 444 -3.11 28.45 -9.81
CA GLU A 444 -3.85 29.56 -10.38
C GLU A 444 -4.78 29.03 -11.48
N GLY A 445 -6.04 29.46 -11.44
CA GLY A 445 -7.06 29.16 -12.43
C GLY A 445 -8.34 28.63 -11.82
N THR A 446 -9.14 27.96 -12.64
CA THR A 446 -10.44 27.43 -12.24
C THR A 446 -10.36 25.93 -11.93
N TYR A 447 -10.48 25.58 -10.66
CA TYR A 447 -10.68 24.21 -10.22
C TYR A 447 -12.10 23.75 -10.56
N ARG A 448 -12.27 22.47 -10.86
CA ARG A 448 -13.58 21.82 -10.95
C ARG A 448 -13.71 20.85 -9.79
N VAL A 449 -14.75 20.98 -8.98
CA VAL A 449 -14.97 20.11 -7.82
C VAL A 449 -16.22 19.28 -8.09
N ALA A 450 -16.10 17.96 -8.05
CA ALA A 450 -17.18 17.01 -8.21
C ALA A 450 -17.45 16.32 -6.86
N VAL A 451 -18.63 16.52 -6.28
CA VAL A 451 -19.00 15.87 -5.02
C VAL A 451 -19.87 14.66 -5.29
N TYR A 452 -19.51 13.56 -4.64
CA TYR A 452 -20.19 12.28 -4.68
C TYR A 452 -20.76 11.96 -3.30
N ALA A 453 -21.81 11.16 -3.28
CA ALA A 453 -22.36 10.58 -2.08
C ALA A 453 -22.57 9.09 -2.33
N ARG A 454 -22.29 8.26 -1.33
CA ARG A 454 -22.51 6.82 -1.35
C ARG A 454 -23.45 6.43 -0.23
N ASP A 455 -24.48 5.65 -0.54
CA ASP A 455 -25.44 5.16 0.47
C ASP A 455 -24.87 3.98 1.28
N GLY A 456 -25.63 3.54 2.29
CA GLY A 456 -25.32 2.35 3.10
C GLY A 456 -25.29 1.03 2.33
N LYS A 457 -25.74 1.02 1.07
CA LYS A 457 -25.78 -0.16 0.19
C LYS A 457 -24.70 -0.14 -0.89
N GLY A 458 -23.94 0.96 -1.02
CA GLY A 458 -22.85 1.14 -1.97
C GLY A 458 -23.18 1.95 -3.22
N ASN A 459 -24.44 2.38 -3.42
CA ASN A 459 -24.83 3.19 -4.58
C ASN A 459 -24.16 4.54 -4.52
N THR A 460 -23.44 4.91 -5.59
CA THR A 460 -22.75 6.19 -5.68
C THR A 460 -23.55 7.15 -6.55
N SER A 461 -23.80 8.36 -6.05
CA SER A 461 -24.53 9.42 -6.72
C SER A 461 -23.91 9.78 -8.07
N SER A 462 -24.71 10.33 -8.97
CA SER A 462 -24.13 11.21 -9.99
C SER A 462 -23.43 12.37 -9.30
N PRO A 463 -22.21 12.75 -9.71
CA PRO A 463 -21.51 13.84 -9.05
C PRO A 463 -22.23 15.16 -9.27
N LYS A 464 -22.22 16.00 -8.24
CA LYS A 464 -22.62 17.41 -8.36
C LYS A 464 -21.37 18.27 -8.47
N GLU A 465 -21.27 19.03 -9.56
CA GLU A 465 -20.08 19.80 -9.88
C GLU A 465 -20.23 21.29 -9.55
N ILE A 466 -19.15 21.89 -9.07
CA ILE A 466 -18.95 23.34 -8.98
C ILE A 466 -17.58 23.72 -9.54
N THR A 467 -17.35 25.01 -9.76
CA THR A 467 -16.03 25.55 -10.08
C THR A 467 -15.56 26.49 -8.99
N VAL A 468 -14.28 26.43 -8.64
CA VAL A 468 -13.64 27.32 -7.68
C VAL A 468 -12.52 28.07 -8.40
N ALA A 469 -12.60 29.40 -8.46
CA ALA A 469 -11.60 30.24 -9.11
C ALA A 469 -10.55 30.69 -8.10
N VAL A 470 -9.27 30.45 -8.41
CA VAL A 470 -8.12 30.77 -7.57
C VAL A 470 -7.20 31.66 -8.39
N ASN A 471 -7.03 32.92 -7.98
CA ASN A 471 -6.27 33.89 -8.79
C ASN A 471 -4.82 34.10 -8.32
N SER A 472 -4.47 33.64 -7.12
CA SER A 472 -3.11 33.78 -6.56
C SER A 472 -2.92 32.74 -5.46
N PRO A 473 -2.67 31.47 -5.82
CA PRO A 473 -2.50 30.44 -4.83
C PRO A 473 -1.20 30.65 -4.05
N LEU A 474 -1.24 30.26 -2.78
CA LEU A 474 -0.05 30.03 -2.02
C LEU A 474 0.69 28.75 -2.46
N LYS A 475 2.01 28.72 -2.29
CA LYS A 475 2.85 27.56 -2.59
C LYS A 475 3.40 26.92 -1.33
N SER A 476 3.50 25.59 -1.31
CA SER A 476 4.31 24.86 -0.34
C SER A 476 5.78 24.98 -0.74
N ARG A 477 6.64 25.44 0.17
CA ARG A 477 8.07 25.62 -0.09
C ARG A 477 8.91 24.80 0.86
N ALA A 478 10.07 24.38 0.41
CA ALA A 478 11.05 23.66 1.21
C ALA A 478 12.42 24.34 1.18
N ILE A 479 13.12 24.33 2.30
CA ILE A 479 14.54 24.68 2.39
C ILE A 479 15.26 23.46 2.94
N LEU A 480 16.24 22.95 2.19
CA LEU A 480 17.09 21.84 2.62
C LEU A 480 18.49 22.39 2.91
N LEU A 481 19.00 22.18 4.12
CA LEU A 481 20.28 22.71 4.59
C LEU A 481 21.21 21.58 5.06
N ALA A 482 22.19 21.22 4.22
CA ALA A 482 23.28 20.33 4.60
C ALA A 482 24.40 21.13 5.30
N GLY A 483 24.52 20.96 6.61
CA GLY A 483 25.49 21.68 7.44
C GLY A 483 26.83 20.96 7.62
N GLY A 484 27.91 21.74 7.70
CA GLY A 484 29.27 21.24 7.93
C GLY A 484 30.05 20.91 6.64
N PRO A 485 31.36 20.66 6.73
CA PRO A 485 32.19 20.40 5.55
C PRO A 485 32.06 18.96 5.06
N ALA A 486 32.29 18.76 3.75
CA ALA A 486 32.30 17.43 3.13
C ALA A 486 33.44 16.51 3.62
N SER A 487 34.41 17.06 4.34
CA SER A 487 35.46 16.32 5.03
C SER A 487 35.00 15.67 6.34
N SER A 488 33.78 15.97 6.81
CA SER A 488 33.24 15.41 8.05
C SER A 488 33.02 13.89 7.93
N PRO A 489 33.35 13.09 8.97
CA PRO A 489 33.08 11.64 8.96
C PRO A 489 31.60 11.27 8.78
N ILE A 490 30.67 12.16 9.14
CA ILE A 490 29.22 11.93 8.96
C ILE A 490 28.71 12.36 7.58
N TRP A 491 29.53 13.01 6.75
CA TRP A 491 29.12 13.56 5.46
C TRP A 491 28.44 12.54 4.53
N PRO A 492 28.92 11.29 4.37
CA PRO A 492 28.24 10.30 3.54
C PRO A 492 26.78 10.06 3.96
N ALA A 493 26.49 10.09 5.27
CA ALA A 493 25.12 9.99 5.77
C ALA A 493 24.31 11.27 5.50
N VAL A 494 24.92 12.46 5.64
CA VAL A 494 24.28 13.74 5.31
C VAL A 494 23.87 13.77 3.84
N GLU A 495 24.79 13.45 2.93
CA GLU A 495 24.56 13.42 1.48
C GLU A 495 23.43 12.47 1.08
N LYS A 496 23.44 11.23 1.61
CA LYS A 496 22.39 10.23 1.34
C LYS A 496 21.03 10.71 1.83
N ASN A 497 20.94 11.22 3.06
CA ASN A 497 19.67 11.68 3.63
C ASN A 497 19.14 12.96 2.97
N MET A 498 20.00 13.87 2.52
CA MET A 498 19.60 15.04 1.75
C MET A 498 19.06 14.66 0.37
N THR A 499 19.67 13.68 -0.29
CA THR A 499 19.17 13.12 -1.54
C THR A 499 17.80 12.45 -1.34
N SER A 500 17.64 11.66 -0.27
CA SER A 500 16.35 11.06 0.09
C SER A 500 15.27 12.11 0.36
N ALA A 501 15.59 13.18 1.10
CA ALA A 501 14.66 14.27 1.38
C ALA A 501 14.20 14.98 0.10
N TYR A 502 15.15 15.35 -0.78
CA TYR A 502 14.85 16.00 -2.05
C TYR A 502 13.99 15.10 -2.95
N ASN A 503 14.36 13.83 -3.12
CA ASN A 503 13.59 12.88 -3.93
C ASN A 503 12.19 12.63 -3.37
N ALA A 504 12.06 12.56 -2.04
CA ALA A 504 10.76 12.43 -1.38
C ALA A 504 9.89 13.66 -1.67
N LEU A 505 10.43 14.87 -1.59
CA LEU A 505 9.68 16.10 -1.90
C LEU A 505 9.24 16.16 -3.37
N ILE A 506 10.14 15.86 -4.31
CA ILE A 506 9.78 15.79 -5.74
C ILE A 506 8.70 14.74 -5.98
N PHE A 507 8.84 13.56 -5.37
CA PHE A 507 7.85 12.50 -5.48
C PHE A 507 6.49 12.93 -4.91
N GLN A 508 6.50 13.65 -3.79
CA GLN A 508 5.33 14.21 -3.11
C GLN A 508 4.83 15.53 -3.73
N GLY A 509 5.29 15.90 -4.93
CA GLY A 509 4.66 16.95 -5.74
C GLY A 509 5.33 18.34 -5.67
N TYR A 510 6.43 18.51 -4.94
CA TYR A 510 7.22 19.74 -5.01
C TYR A 510 7.90 19.84 -6.37
N SER A 511 7.96 21.05 -6.94
CA SER A 511 8.83 21.33 -8.09
C SER A 511 10.23 21.76 -7.63
N ASP A 512 11.22 21.70 -8.53
CA ASP A 512 12.57 22.19 -8.24
C ASP A 512 12.59 23.66 -7.78
N GLU A 513 11.67 24.49 -8.28
CA GLU A 513 11.56 25.90 -7.90
C GLU A 513 10.98 26.09 -6.49
N ASP A 514 10.28 25.09 -5.99
CA ASP A 514 9.70 25.08 -4.64
C ASP A 514 10.70 24.64 -3.56
N ILE A 515 11.87 24.15 -3.96
CA ILE A 515 12.91 23.66 -3.06
C ILE A 515 14.17 24.52 -3.17
N TYR A 516 14.58 25.13 -2.05
CA TYR A 516 15.88 25.79 -1.93
C TYR A 516 16.87 24.87 -1.20
N PHE A 517 17.70 24.14 -1.95
CA PHE A 517 18.65 23.16 -1.46
C PHE A 517 20.07 23.76 -1.39
N MET A 518 20.62 23.85 -0.17
CA MET A 518 21.99 24.26 0.12
C MET A 518 22.89 23.06 0.47
N SER A 519 24.05 22.98 -0.17
CA SER A 519 25.05 21.94 0.08
C SER A 519 26.47 22.43 -0.23
N PRO A 520 27.50 22.05 0.54
CA PRO A 520 28.90 22.32 0.24
C PRO A 520 29.42 21.57 -1.01
N VAL A 521 28.71 20.54 -1.48
CA VAL A 521 29.09 19.72 -2.65
C VAL A 521 27.88 19.54 -3.57
N ALA A 522 28.10 19.67 -4.88
CA ALA A 522 27.07 19.47 -5.90
C ALA A 522 26.90 17.97 -6.25
N PHE A 523 26.07 17.25 -5.48
CA PHE A 523 25.73 15.84 -5.72
C PHE A 523 24.28 15.62 -6.23
N SER A 524 23.49 16.69 -6.33
CA SER A 524 22.12 16.69 -6.87
C SER A 524 21.93 17.87 -7.82
N ALA A 525 21.10 17.68 -8.85
CA ALA A 525 20.74 18.73 -9.80
C ALA A 525 19.95 19.89 -9.16
N GLY A 526 19.30 19.65 -8.01
CA GLY A 526 18.47 20.63 -7.31
C GLY A 526 19.24 21.62 -6.43
N ILE A 527 20.57 21.53 -6.31
CA ILE A 527 21.35 22.37 -5.38
C ILE A 527 21.45 23.81 -5.89
N ASN A 528 20.95 24.76 -5.11
CA ASN A 528 20.91 26.19 -5.46
C ASN A 528 22.14 26.97 -4.99
N GLY A 529 22.88 26.49 -3.99
CA GLY A 529 24.07 27.20 -3.50
C GLY A 529 24.74 26.59 -2.28
N LEU A 530 25.80 27.26 -1.82
CA LEU A 530 26.54 26.87 -0.61
C LEU A 530 25.74 27.15 0.66
N PRO A 531 25.90 26.36 1.73
CA PRO A 531 25.28 26.64 3.01
C PRO A 531 25.95 27.87 3.66
N SER A 532 25.17 28.90 3.94
CA SER A 532 25.60 30.08 4.71
C SER A 532 24.41 30.73 5.39
N LEU A 533 24.66 31.53 6.43
CA LEU A 533 23.59 32.33 7.07
C LEU A 533 22.92 33.28 6.08
N SER A 534 23.72 33.87 5.18
CA SER A 534 23.21 34.78 4.15
C SER A 534 22.27 34.09 3.16
N ASN A 535 22.58 32.87 2.74
CA ASN A 535 21.76 32.12 1.79
C ASN A 535 20.48 31.60 2.45
N LEU A 536 20.54 31.21 3.73
CA LEU A 536 19.34 30.87 4.50
C LEU A 536 18.39 32.06 4.64
N GLN A 537 18.91 33.23 5.02
CA GLN A 537 18.10 34.45 5.10
C GLN A 537 17.54 34.83 3.72
N TYR A 538 18.34 34.73 2.66
CA TYR A 538 17.92 35.03 1.29
C TYR A 538 16.76 34.13 0.83
N ALA A 539 16.85 32.81 1.09
CA ALA A 539 15.78 31.88 0.75
C ALA A 539 14.46 32.22 1.47
N LEU A 540 14.52 32.50 2.78
CA LEU A 540 13.36 32.95 3.56
C LEU A 540 12.78 34.27 3.01
N ASP A 541 13.63 35.25 2.70
CA ASP A 541 13.19 36.55 2.21
C ASP A 541 12.52 36.49 0.83
N ILE A 542 12.95 35.57 -0.04
CA ILE A 542 12.33 35.33 -1.34
C ILE A 542 11.00 34.63 -1.16
N TYR A 543 10.96 33.53 -0.41
CA TYR A 543 9.73 32.78 -0.20
C TYR A 543 8.66 33.62 0.51
N ALA A 544 9.05 34.50 1.44
CA ALA A 544 8.12 35.43 2.09
C ALA A 544 7.44 36.42 1.13
N LYS A 545 7.96 36.59 -0.09
CA LYS A 545 7.42 37.50 -1.13
C LYS A 545 6.72 36.76 -2.27
N GLN A 546 6.81 35.44 -2.34
CA GLN A 546 6.34 34.62 -3.47
C GLN A 546 5.14 33.76 -3.09
N ASP A 547 4.13 34.39 -2.49
CA ASP A 547 2.88 33.73 -2.05
C ASP A 547 3.16 32.39 -1.36
N THR A 548 4.06 32.33 -0.39
CA THR A 548 4.33 31.07 0.32
C THR A 548 3.23 30.80 1.34
N GLY A 549 2.67 29.60 1.32
CA GLY A 549 1.61 29.20 2.25
C GLY A 549 2.15 28.48 3.46
N GLU A 550 3.07 27.55 3.23
CA GLU A 550 3.77 26.81 4.26
C GLU A 550 5.23 26.64 3.89
N LEU A 551 6.06 26.43 4.92
CA LEU A 551 7.49 26.20 4.77
C LEU A 551 7.91 24.94 5.50
N LEU A 552 8.61 24.06 4.80
CA LEU A 552 9.39 22.99 5.38
C LEU A 552 10.86 23.38 5.44
N LEU A 553 11.47 23.39 6.62
CA LEU A 553 12.90 23.58 6.81
C LEU A 553 13.51 22.27 7.31
N TYR A 554 14.35 21.65 6.51
CA TYR A 554 15.11 20.46 6.90
C TYR A 554 16.59 20.81 7.07
N MET A 555 17.12 20.52 8.24
CA MET A 555 18.52 20.78 8.61
C MET A 555 19.15 19.49 9.09
N ILE A 556 20.30 19.13 8.52
CA ILE A 556 21.07 17.94 8.90
C ILE A 556 22.56 18.27 8.89
N GLY A 557 23.31 17.78 9.89
CA GLY A 557 24.77 17.95 9.95
C GLY A 557 25.31 18.12 11.37
N ASN A 558 26.30 19.01 11.53
CA ASN A 558 27.02 19.19 12.79
C ASN A 558 26.26 20.10 13.78
N GLY A 559 25.57 19.48 14.74
CA GLY A 559 24.84 20.16 15.82
C GLY A 559 25.61 20.22 17.14
N ASN A 560 25.34 21.27 17.92
CA ASN A 560 25.78 21.44 19.30
C ASN A 560 24.62 22.04 20.12
N SER A 561 24.81 22.18 21.45
CA SER A 561 23.79 22.82 22.28
C SER A 561 23.49 24.23 21.78
N GLU A 562 22.21 24.47 21.45
CA GLU A 562 21.66 25.74 20.95
C GLU A 562 22.32 26.29 19.67
N THR A 563 23.13 25.49 18.98
CA THR A 563 23.88 25.91 17.79
C THR A 563 23.93 24.83 16.71
N PHE A 564 24.04 25.25 15.45
CA PHE A 564 24.17 24.39 14.27
C PHE A 564 25.27 24.93 13.35
N GLY A 565 26.25 24.09 13.02
CA GLY A 565 27.33 24.43 12.09
C GLY A 565 26.81 24.39 10.65
N ILE A 566 26.61 25.57 10.06
CA ILE A 566 26.16 25.70 8.66
C ILE A 566 27.33 25.43 7.72
N SER A 567 28.49 26.04 7.99
CA SER A 567 29.72 25.87 7.22
C SER A 567 30.92 25.85 8.15
N GLU A 568 32.15 25.82 7.61
CA GLU A 568 33.36 25.94 8.43
C GLU A 568 33.47 27.29 9.15
N THR A 569 32.79 28.33 8.66
CA THR A 569 32.86 29.70 9.20
C THR A 569 31.55 30.18 9.83
N ASP A 570 30.42 29.59 9.44
CA ASP A 570 29.09 30.05 9.85
C ASP A 570 28.46 29.08 10.85
N THR A 571 27.98 29.63 11.97
CA THR A 571 27.21 28.90 12.98
C THR A 571 25.87 29.61 13.17
N LEU A 572 24.78 28.87 13.13
CA LEU A 572 23.43 29.34 13.39
C LEU A 572 23.04 29.04 14.83
N THR A 573 22.67 30.06 15.59
CA THR A 573 22.12 29.86 16.94
C THR A 573 20.61 29.61 16.89
N ALA A 574 20.07 28.91 17.89
CA ALA A 574 18.63 28.71 18.02
C ALA A 574 17.84 30.04 18.12
N SER A 575 18.43 31.05 18.78
CA SER A 575 17.83 32.38 18.88
C SER A 575 17.79 33.11 17.54
N GLU A 576 18.85 33.02 16.73
CA GLU A 576 18.88 33.59 15.38
C GLU A 576 17.88 32.88 14.47
N LEU A 577 17.82 31.56 14.50
CA LEU A 577 16.84 30.80 13.72
C LEU A 577 15.41 31.17 14.11
N ASN A 578 15.11 31.25 15.42
CA ASN A 578 13.78 31.67 15.86
C ASN A 578 13.42 33.07 15.35
N ARG A 579 14.35 34.04 15.44
CA ARG A 579 14.13 35.40 14.90
C ARG A 579 13.85 35.37 13.40
N MET A 580 14.65 34.62 12.62
CA MET A 580 14.48 34.50 11.17
C MET A 580 13.13 33.87 10.80
N LEU A 581 12.74 32.80 11.51
CA LEU A 581 11.45 32.13 11.29
C LEU A 581 10.27 32.99 11.74
N ASP A 582 10.39 33.77 12.82
CA ASP A 582 9.34 34.70 13.26
C ASP A 582 9.13 35.82 12.23
N GLU A 583 10.21 36.43 11.74
CA GLU A 583 10.17 37.44 10.68
C GLU A 583 9.55 36.91 9.38
N PHE A 584 9.82 35.64 9.05
CA PHE A 584 9.24 34.95 7.91
C PHE A 584 7.75 34.61 8.14
N GLN A 585 7.44 33.94 9.25
CA GLN A 585 6.12 33.39 9.56
C GLN A 585 5.07 34.49 9.83
N ASN A 586 5.51 35.69 10.20
CA ASN A 586 4.64 36.86 10.26
C ASN A 586 4.17 37.35 8.87
N LYS A 587 4.83 36.94 7.79
CA LYS A 587 4.50 37.32 6.39
C LYS A 587 3.70 36.25 5.64
N ILE A 588 3.63 35.02 6.16
CA ILE A 588 2.90 33.91 5.54
C ILE A 588 1.72 33.47 6.43
N PRO A 589 0.64 32.89 5.87
CA PRO A 589 -0.53 32.51 6.65
C PRO A 589 -0.43 31.12 7.29
N GLY A 590 0.28 30.17 6.67
CA GLY A 590 0.29 28.77 7.11
C GLY A 590 1.45 28.39 8.02
N ILE A 591 1.75 27.10 8.03
CA ILE A 591 2.63 26.47 9.03
C ILE A 591 4.10 26.55 8.63
N VAL A 592 4.95 26.48 9.65
CA VAL A 592 6.38 26.21 9.46
C VAL A 592 6.68 24.88 10.12
N THR A 593 7.21 23.93 9.37
CA THR A 593 7.68 22.64 9.88
C THR A 593 9.20 22.63 9.84
N VAL A 594 9.84 22.38 10.97
CA VAL A 594 11.30 22.30 11.09
C VAL A 594 11.67 20.87 11.48
N ILE A 595 12.49 20.24 10.65
CA ILE A 595 13.08 18.92 10.93
C ILE A 595 14.57 19.14 11.13
N TYR A 596 15.05 18.88 12.35
CA TYR A 596 16.43 19.11 12.73
C TYR A 596 17.12 17.80 13.15
N ASP A 597 17.90 17.23 12.22
CA ASP A 597 18.68 16.02 12.46
C ASP A 597 20.16 16.33 12.73
N ALA A 598 20.49 16.50 14.01
CA ALA A 598 21.86 16.72 14.45
C ALA A 598 22.02 16.42 15.94
N CYS A 599 23.27 16.34 16.41
CA CYS A 599 23.55 16.22 17.84
C CYS A 599 22.95 17.37 18.64
N ARG A 600 22.36 17.05 19.80
CA ARG A 600 21.77 18.00 20.75
C ARG A 600 20.63 18.84 20.17
N SER A 601 19.97 18.36 19.12
CA SER A 601 18.96 19.11 18.38
C SER A 601 17.77 19.55 19.23
N GLY A 602 17.38 18.75 20.23
CA GLY A 602 16.32 19.07 21.20
C GLY A 602 16.58 20.33 22.04
N SER A 603 17.80 20.87 22.05
CA SER A 603 18.11 22.15 22.70
C SER A 603 17.42 23.35 22.01
N PHE A 604 16.93 23.18 20.79
CA PHE A 604 16.21 24.23 20.04
C PHE A 604 14.74 24.35 20.46
N LEU A 605 14.12 23.28 21.00
CA LEU A 605 12.69 23.24 21.33
C LEU A 605 12.23 24.39 22.23
N PRO A 606 12.90 24.70 23.35
CA PRO A 606 12.44 25.77 24.24
C PRO A 606 12.51 27.17 23.61
N LEU A 607 13.31 27.34 22.54
CA LEU A 607 13.65 28.62 21.92
C LEU A 607 12.90 28.88 20.60
N LEU A 608 12.42 27.83 19.93
CA LEU A 608 11.78 27.93 18.61
C LEU A 608 10.25 28.05 18.68
N LYS A 609 9.70 28.72 19.68
CA LYS A 609 8.24 28.88 19.85
C LYS A 609 7.66 29.79 18.76
N PRO A 610 6.51 29.45 18.15
CA PRO A 610 5.91 30.29 17.13
C PRO A 610 5.38 31.62 17.71
N PRO A 611 5.24 32.66 16.87
CA PRO A 611 4.51 33.86 17.22
C PRO A 611 3.06 33.54 17.64
N GLN A 612 2.46 34.39 18.47
CA GLN A 612 1.09 34.18 18.95
C GLN A 612 0.11 33.97 17.77
N GLY A 613 -0.66 32.88 17.82
CA GLY A 613 -1.65 32.53 16.79
C GLY A 613 -1.06 31.86 15.54
N LYS A 614 0.26 31.63 15.48
CA LYS A 614 0.92 30.83 14.44
C LYS A 614 1.16 29.40 14.94
N LYS A 615 1.22 28.45 14.00
CA LYS A 615 1.54 27.05 14.28
C LYS A 615 2.91 26.70 13.71
N ARG A 616 3.73 26.03 14.50
CA ARG A 616 5.06 25.56 14.07
C ARG A 616 5.27 24.16 14.62
N ILE A 617 5.63 23.24 13.74
CA ILE A 617 6.00 21.87 14.11
C ILE A 617 7.51 21.81 14.17
N LEU A 618 8.08 21.36 15.28
CA LEU A 618 9.52 21.14 15.43
C LEU A 618 9.79 19.68 15.75
N ILE A 619 10.56 19.03 14.90
CA ILE A 619 11.00 17.65 15.04
C ILE A 619 12.52 17.65 15.21
N THR A 620 13.00 16.95 16.22
CA THR A 620 14.44 16.85 16.52
C THR A 620 14.84 15.39 16.66
N SER A 621 16.01 15.03 16.13
CA SER A 621 16.50 13.64 16.17
C SER A 621 17.14 13.22 17.51
N SER A 622 17.34 14.15 18.44
CA SER A 622 17.98 13.90 19.75
C SER A 622 17.51 14.90 20.82
N LYS A 623 17.64 14.54 22.11
CA LYS A 623 17.45 15.50 23.23
C LYS A 623 18.55 16.55 23.29
N ALA A 624 18.34 17.59 24.08
CA ALA A 624 19.31 18.68 24.30
C ALA A 624 20.70 18.23 24.81
N ASP A 625 20.76 17.10 25.52
CA ASP A 625 21.98 16.55 26.12
C ASP A 625 22.49 15.26 25.44
N GLU A 626 21.85 14.81 24.36
CA GLU A 626 22.17 13.58 23.65
C GLU A 626 22.76 13.84 22.25
N PRO A 627 23.69 13.01 21.75
CA PRO A 627 24.13 13.10 20.35
C PRO A 627 23.04 12.58 19.40
N ALA A 628 23.16 12.83 18.09
CA ALA A 628 22.38 12.14 17.05
C ALA A 628 23.06 10.80 16.69
N TYR A 629 22.39 9.97 15.88
CA TYR A 629 22.95 8.71 15.37
C TYR A 629 22.96 8.72 13.84
N PHE A 630 24.15 8.61 13.28
CA PHE A 630 24.38 8.47 11.84
C PHE A 630 25.27 7.24 11.61
N PHE A 631 24.73 6.22 10.94
CA PHE A 631 25.55 5.10 10.46
C PHE A 631 26.07 5.46 9.07
N ALA A 632 27.37 5.74 8.97
CA ALA A 632 27.98 6.36 7.80
C ALA A 632 27.90 5.52 6.51
N GLU A 633 28.01 4.19 6.59
CA GLU A 633 28.00 3.34 5.37
C GLU A 633 26.63 3.25 4.69
N GLU A 634 25.55 3.16 5.47
CA GLU A 634 24.19 2.97 4.91
C GLU A 634 23.29 4.20 5.06
N GLY A 635 23.79 5.28 5.64
CA GLY A 635 23.03 6.51 5.91
C GLY A 635 21.84 6.32 6.87
N ILE A 636 21.82 5.21 7.62
CA ILE A 636 20.77 4.93 8.61
C ILE A 636 20.84 5.99 9.70
N SER A 637 19.74 6.72 9.85
CA SER A 637 19.58 7.85 10.76
C SER A 637 18.09 8.07 11.07
N PHE A 638 17.78 9.04 11.92
CA PHE A 638 16.40 9.52 12.06
C PHE A 638 15.82 9.89 10.68
N SER A 639 16.56 10.71 9.94
CA SER A 639 16.14 11.25 8.65
C SER A 639 15.87 10.15 7.61
N TYR A 640 16.62 9.05 7.63
CA TYR A 640 16.42 7.96 6.69
C TYR A 640 15.01 7.39 6.81
N TYR A 641 14.64 6.98 8.02
CA TYR A 641 13.34 6.39 8.29
C TYR A 641 12.20 7.42 8.16
N PHE A 642 12.44 8.67 8.56
CA PHE A 642 11.45 9.74 8.42
C PHE A 642 11.12 10.03 6.95
N TRP A 643 12.12 10.34 6.13
CA TRP A 643 11.92 10.68 4.72
C TRP A 643 11.44 9.50 3.89
N ARG A 644 11.77 8.26 4.30
CA ARG A 644 11.21 7.07 3.68
C ARG A 644 9.70 7.02 3.84
N ARG A 645 9.17 7.31 5.03
CA ARG A 645 7.73 7.36 5.27
C ARG A 645 7.05 8.50 4.55
N VAL A 646 7.68 9.68 4.53
CA VAL A 646 7.20 10.81 3.73
C VAL A 646 7.12 10.43 2.25
N SER A 647 8.13 9.73 1.71
CA SER A 647 8.10 9.25 0.33
C SER A 647 6.96 8.26 0.06
N GLY A 648 6.57 7.47 1.07
CA GLY A 648 5.43 6.55 1.03
C GLY A 648 4.08 7.19 1.41
N GLY A 649 3.99 8.52 1.46
CA GLY A 649 2.73 9.25 1.67
C GLY A 649 2.24 9.33 3.12
N SER A 650 3.06 8.90 4.10
CA SER A 650 2.70 9.03 5.52
C SER A 650 2.55 10.49 5.96
N ASN A 651 1.61 10.74 6.88
CA ASN A 651 1.55 12.01 7.61
C ASN A 651 2.79 12.19 8.51
N VAL A 652 3.03 13.43 8.94
CA VAL A 652 4.22 13.83 9.71
C VAL A 652 4.37 13.01 11.00
N MET A 653 3.28 12.71 11.70
CA MET A 653 3.32 11.92 12.93
C MET A 653 3.66 10.43 12.68
N LYS A 654 3.07 9.81 11.65
CA LYS A 654 3.41 8.42 11.24
C LYS A 654 4.89 8.32 10.84
N ALA A 655 5.39 9.31 10.10
CA ALA A 655 6.81 9.39 9.73
C ALA A 655 7.72 9.56 10.96
N TYR A 656 7.35 10.43 11.91
CA TYR A 656 8.06 10.61 13.18
C TYR A 656 8.11 9.31 14.00
N LEU A 657 6.97 8.66 14.22
CA LEU A 657 6.87 7.42 15.02
C LEU A 657 7.69 6.29 14.41
N ASN A 658 7.73 6.20 13.08
CA ASN A 658 8.56 5.22 12.39
C ASN A 658 10.05 5.44 12.69
N ALA A 659 10.53 6.68 12.54
CA ALA A 659 11.92 7.02 12.83
C ALA A 659 12.25 6.85 14.32
N GLU A 660 11.33 7.21 15.22
CA GLU A 660 11.47 6.98 16.67
C GLU A 660 11.61 5.49 17.00
N ASN A 661 10.72 4.65 16.47
CA ASN A 661 10.76 3.21 16.70
C ASN A 661 12.06 2.58 16.17
N ALA A 662 12.51 2.99 14.98
CA ALA A 662 13.76 2.53 14.42
C ALA A 662 14.97 2.92 15.29
N LEU A 663 15.01 4.17 15.76
CA LEU A 663 16.06 4.63 16.68
C LEU A 663 16.01 3.92 18.04
N PHE A 664 14.81 3.68 18.57
CA PHE A 664 14.63 2.93 19.80
C PHE A 664 15.18 1.51 19.66
N ALA A 665 14.87 0.82 18.57
CA ALA A 665 15.44 -0.49 18.27
C ALA A 665 16.98 -0.41 18.12
N LEU A 666 17.52 0.67 17.55
CA LEU A 666 18.96 0.85 17.38
C LEU A 666 19.70 1.14 18.70
N CYS A 667 19.12 1.75 19.73
CA CYS A 667 19.93 2.15 20.90
C CYS A 667 19.27 2.01 22.27
N GLN A 668 17.98 1.71 22.33
CA GLN A 668 17.13 1.57 23.53
C GLN A 668 17.15 2.78 24.48
N LYS A 669 17.72 3.93 24.06
CA LYS A 669 18.02 5.07 24.94
C LYS A 669 17.98 6.45 24.29
N LYS A 670 17.31 6.64 23.15
CA LYS A 670 17.15 7.99 22.57
C LYS A 670 15.72 8.27 22.18
N PHE A 671 15.36 9.51 22.39
CA PHE A 671 14.02 10.04 22.21
C PHE A 671 14.19 11.22 21.26
N PRO A 672 14.00 11.03 19.93
CA PRO A 672 13.63 12.17 19.12
C PRO A 672 12.44 12.87 19.79
N LEU A 673 12.28 14.15 19.52
CA LEU A 673 11.23 14.95 20.15
C LEU A 673 10.44 15.66 19.06
N ILE A 674 9.12 15.71 19.25
CA ILE A 674 8.20 16.48 18.41
C ILE A 674 7.43 17.47 19.28
N ASP A 675 7.38 18.73 18.87
CA ASP A 675 6.48 19.75 19.43
C ASP A 675 5.65 20.30 18.27
N ASP A 676 4.34 19.97 18.25
CA ASP A 676 3.40 20.45 17.24
C ASP A 676 2.41 21.49 17.78
N ASN A 677 2.47 21.77 19.09
CA ASN A 677 1.61 22.72 19.78
C ASN A 677 2.32 24.07 20.07
N GLY A 678 3.65 24.11 19.90
CA GLY A 678 4.49 25.30 19.97
C GLY A 678 4.81 25.78 21.38
N ASN A 679 4.65 24.94 22.41
CA ASN A 679 4.92 25.35 23.78
C ASN A 679 6.40 25.19 24.19
N GLY A 680 7.23 24.59 23.33
CA GLY A 680 8.66 24.33 23.52
C GLY A 680 8.99 23.12 24.39
N ILE A 681 8.02 22.24 24.64
CA ILE A 681 8.16 20.97 25.34
C ILE A 681 7.84 19.88 24.32
N GLY A 682 8.78 18.97 24.07
CA GLY A 682 8.59 17.92 23.08
C GLY A 682 7.99 16.64 23.65
N SER A 683 7.18 15.97 22.82
CA SER A 683 6.61 14.64 23.01
C SER A 683 5.68 14.51 24.23
N GLU A 684 4.92 15.56 24.52
CA GLU A 684 3.81 15.53 25.47
C GLU A 684 2.62 14.75 24.91
N LYS A 685 1.67 14.36 25.77
CA LYS A 685 0.44 13.69 25.32
C LYS A 685 -0.40 14.54 24.35
N SER A 686 -0.28 15.86 24.44
CA SER A 686 -0.92 16.79 23.50
C SER A 686 -0.26 16.80 22.12
N ASP A 687 1.01 16.40 22.03
CA ASP A 687 1.75 16.40 20.78
C ASP A 687 1.35 15.22 19.89
N GLY A 688 1.46 15.44 18.57
CA GLY A 688 1.15 14.45 17.54
C GLY A 688 -0.27 14.55 17.00
N THR A 689 -1.17 15.28 17.68
CA THR A 689 -2.54 15.47 17.19
C THR A 689 -2.55 16.35 15.94
N PHE A 690 -1.81 17.47 15.96
CA PHE A 690 -1.76 18.37 14.81
C PHE A 690 -0.86 17.77 13.72
N ALA A 691 0.31 17.24 14.08
CA ALA A 691 1.20 16.56 13.15
C ALA A 691 0.55 15.34 12.45
N GLY A 692 -0.39 14.65 13.10
CA GLY A 692 -1.16 13.56 12.49
C GLY A 692 -2.12 13.99 11.39
N THR A 693 -2.43 15.30 11.31
CA THR A 693 -3.24 15.89 10.23
C THR A 693 -2.39 16.49 9.10
N CYS A 694 -1.08 16.59 9.28
CA CYS A 694 -0.19 17.23 8.32
C CYS A 694 0.49 16.18 7.43
N ILE A 695 0.44 16.39 6.12
CA ILE A 695 1.18 15.61 5.12
C ILE A 695 2.23 16.53 4.49
N ILE A 696 3.44 16.02 4.24
CA ILE A 696 4.45 16.76 3.48
C ILE A 696 4.23 16.45 2.00
N GLY A 697 3.76 17.44 1.24
CA GLY A 697 3.35 17.28 -0.16
C GLY A 697 1.99 16.59 -0.30
N SER A 698 1.83 15.74 -1.32
CA SER A 698 0.52 15.21 -1.73
C SER A 698 0.04 13.93 -1.01
N GLY A 699 0.90 13.20 -0.32
CA GLY A 699 0.55 11.92 0.32
C GLY A 699 0.51 10.72 -0.63
N ILE A 700 1.30 10.74 -1.71
CA ILE A 700 1.35 9.68 -2.73
C ILE A 700 1.88 8.39 -2.11
N MET A 701 1.18 7.27 -2.28
CA MET A 701 1.61 5.95 -1.79
C MET A 701 1.90 4.99 -2.95
N THR A 702 2.96 4.18 -2.79
CA THR A 702 3.27 3.08 -3.70
C THR A 702 3.10 1.75 -2.98
N ALA A 703 2.76 0.70 -3.73
CA ALA A 703 2.69 -0.65 -3.17
C ALA A 703 4.06 -1.35 -3.08
N GLY A 704 5.16 -0.62 -2.94
CA GLY A 704 6.45 -1.20 -2.55
C GLY A 704 6.60 -1.26 -1.04
N ASP A 705 7.09 -2.37 -0.49
CA ASP A 705 7.35 -2.53 0.95
C ASP A 705 8.83 -2.32 1.28
N ASP A 706 9.17 -2.06 2.54
CA ASP A 706 10.55 -2.18 3.00
C ASP A 706 10.83 -3.66 3.35
N PRO A 707 12.08 -4.16 3.25
CA PRO A 707 12.41 -5.50 3.70
C PRO A 707 12.00 -5.73 5.16
N ILE A 708 11.66 -6.96 5.51
CA ILE A 708 11.24 -7.37 6.85
C ILE A 708 12.15 -8.48 7.33
N ILE A 709 12.56 -8.42 8.60
CA ILE A 709 13.27 -9.51 9.29
C ILE A 709 12.32 -10.07 10.35
N GLY A 710 11.83 -11.29 10.16
CA GLY A 710 10.89 -11.89 11.12
C GLY A 710 11.54 -12.22 12.47
N SER A 711 12.77 -12.73 12.48
CA SER A 711 13.50 -12.95 13.74
C SER A 711 15.02 -12.93 13.57
N VAL A 712 15.73 -12.84 14.69
CA VAL A 712 17.19 -13.04 14.76
C VAL A 712 17.54 -14.10 15.79
N SER A 713 18.78 -14.57 15.73
CA SER A 713 19.34 -15.49 16.73
C SER A 713 19.00 -15.04 18.16
N PRO A 714 18.59 -15.94 19.06
CA PRO A 714 18.29 -15.59 20.45
C PRO A 714 19.51 -15.01 21.16
N GLU A 715 19.30 -14.37 22.31
CA GLU A 715 20.41 -13.88 23.13
C GLU A 715 21.35 -15.03 23.52
N GLN A 716 22.66 -14.79 23.40
CA GLN A 716 23.69 -15.79 23.67
C GLN A 716 24.56 -15.37 24.85
N THR A 717 25.13 -16.33 25.55
CA THR A 717 26.12 -16.09 26.62
C THR A 717 27.40 -16.84 26.30
N LEU A 718 28.51 -16.11 26.25
CA LEU A 718 29.86 -16.64 26.07
C LEU A 718 30.62 -16.63 27.40
N ASN A 719 31.45 -17.64 27.60
CA ASN A 719 32.35 -17.82 28.73
C ASN A 719 33.79 -18.00 28.25
N GLY A 720 34.30 -16.96 27.59
CA GLY A 720 35.66 -16.91 27.07
C GLY A 720 35.78 -17.30 25.60
N GLU A 721 34.74 -17.86 24.99
CA GLU A 721 34.63 -17.94 23.53
C GLU A 721 34.65 -16.52 22.93
N ARG A 722 35.28 -16.38 21.76
CA ARG A 722 35.43 -15.09 21.09
C ARG A 722 34.39 -14.86 20.01
N SER A 723 33.71 -15.92 19.60
CA SER A 723 32.81 -15.92 18.47
C SER A 723 31.39 -16.35 18.84
N ALA A 724 30.43 -15.78 18.12
CA ALA A 724 29.03 -16.18 18.15
C ALA A 724 28.46 -16.14 16.74
N LEU A 725 27.57 -17.09 16.45
CA LEU A 725 26.79 -17.12 15.22
C LEU A 725 25.64 -16.12 15.35
N ILE A 726 25.47 -15.28 14.34
CA ILE A 726 24.37 -14.32 14.22
C ILE A 726 23.53 -14.79 13.03
N CYS A 727 22.24 -14.96 13.25
CA CYS A 727 21.28 -15.36 12.23
C CYS A 727 20.17 -14.32 12.11
N ALA A 728 19.66 -14.14 10.90
CA ALA A 728 18.37 -13.52 10.61
C ALA A 728 17.51 -14.54 9.86
N GLU A 729 16.26 -14.69 10.26
CA GLU A 729 15.32 -15.65 9.70
C GLU A 729 14.05 -14.95 9.23
N ASN A 730 13.37 -15.55 8.24
CA ASN A 730 12.20 -14.98 7.58
C ASN A 730 12.47 -13.57 7.03
N VAL A 731 13.63 -13.38 6.40
CA VAL A 731 13.96 -12.14 5.71
C VAL A 731 13.19 -12.10 4.40
N THR A 732 12.25 -11.17 4.26
CA THR A 732 11.36 -11.04 3.10
C THR A 732 11.36 -9.62 2.55
N SER A 733 11.13 -9.44 1.25
CA SER A 733 10.93 -8.14 0.59
C SER A 733 10.24 -8.37 -0.76
N THR A 734 9.45 -7.41 -1.25
CA THR A 734 8.99 -7.46 -2.65
C THR A 734 10.09 -7.18 -3.66
N GLY A 735 11.23 -6.62 -3.22
CA GLY A 735 12.46 -6.52 -4.00
C GLY A 735 13.47 -7.63 -3.67
N LEU A 736 14.52 -7.74 -4.48
CA LEU A 736 15.63 -8.67 -4.20
C LEU A 736 16.47 -8.15 -3.03
N ILE A 737 16.74 -9.00 -2.04
CA ILE A 737 17.62 -8.64 -0.91
C ILE A 737 19.07 -8.47 -1.43
N GLU A 738 19.59 -7.25 -1.32
CA GLU A 738 20.98 -6.91 -1.66
C GLU A 738 21.94 -7.34 -0.55
N SER A 739 21.57 -7.11 0.71
CA SER A 739 22.40 -7.49 1.85
C SER A 739 21.61 -7.61 3.16
N VAL A 740 22.11 -8.44 4.07
CA VAL A 740 21.69 -8.47 5.47
C VAL A 740 22.92 -8.22 6.33
N THR A 741 22.86 -7.19 7.18
CA THR A 741 24.02 -6.70 7.92
C THR A 741 23.73 -6.69 9.41
N ALA A 742 24.66 -7.24 10.20
CA ALA A 742 24.63 -7.21 11.66
C ALA A 742 25.66 -6.22 12.18
N VAL A 743 25.23 -5.21 12.93
CA VAL A 743 26.07 -4.20 13.58
C VAL A 743 26.23 -4.55 15.06
N ILE A 744 27.47 -4.61 15.53
CA ILE A 744 27.86 -5.10 16.85
C ILE A 744 28.41 -3.95 17.70
N ARG A 745 27.70 -3.59 18.77
CA ARG A 745 28.14 -2.62 19.77
C ARG A 745 28.74 -3.34 20.98
N SER A 746 30.01 -3.04 21.25
CA SER A 746 30.73 -3.50 22.45
C SER A 746 30.22 -2.85 23.75
N PRO A 747 30.28 -3.54 24.90
CA PRO A 747 29.98 -2.95 26.21
C PRO A 747 30.86 -1.73 26.53
N ASP A 748 32.11 -1.75 26.07
CA ASP A 748 33.11 -0.69 26.30
C ASP A 748 33.02 0.41 25.22
N PHE A 749 32.01 0.39 24.33
CA PHE A 749 31.87 1.37 23.25
C PHE A 749 31.49 2.76 23.79
N ALA A 750 32.40 3.72 23.64
CA ALA A 750 32.13 5.13 23.89
C ALA A 750 31.69 5.82 22.59
N CYS A 751 30.50 6.43 22.57
CA CYS A 751 30.07 7.23 21.43
C CYS A 751 30.96 8.47 21.29
N SER A 752 31.89 8.47 20.33
CA SER A 752 32.53 9.69 19.82
C SER A 752 32.14 9.91 18.36
N SER A 753 32.37 11.11 17.83
CA SER A 753 32.12 11.47 16.43
C SER A 753 32.95 10.65 15.42
N ASP A 754 33.96 9.92 15.90
CA ASP A 754 35.00 9.31 15.07
C ASP A 754 35.03 7.76 15.18
N THR A 755 34.09 7.15 15.90
CA THR A 755 34.04 5.69 16.12
C THR A 755 32.94 5.02 15.30
N VAL A 756 33.32 4.17 14.33
CA VAL A 756 32.40 3.31 13.57
C VAL A 756 32.18 2.00 14.33
N GLU A 757 30.92 1.56 14.43
CA GLU A 757 30.60 0.26 15.05
C GLU A 757 31.04 -0.89 14.13
N PRO A 758 31.68 -1.94 14.66
CA PRO A 758 31.95 -3.15 13.90
C PRO A 758 30.67 -3.74 13.33
N PHE A 759 30.75 -4.30 12.12
CA PHE A 759 29.65 -5.02 11.50
C PHE A 759 30.13 -6.27 10.78
N ILE A 760 29.20 -7.17 10.48
CA ILE A 760 29.40 -8.29 9.55
C ILE A 760 28.25 -8.35 8.56
N ARG A 761 28.53 -8.78 7.33
CA ARG A 761 27.48 -9.17 6.37
C ARG A 761 27.13 -10.64 6.60
N LEU A 762 25.84 -10.91 6.72
CA LEU A 762 25.32 -12.27 6.83
C LEU A 762 25.19 -12.86 5.42
N SER A 763 25.60 -14.11 5.26
CA SER A 763 25.51 -14.83 3.98
C SER A 763 24.15 -15.50 3.86
N ASP A 764 23.59 -15.48 2.65
CA ASP A 764 22.35 -16.17 2.32
C ASP A 764 22.52 -17.69 2.51
N ALA A 765 21.72 -18.26 3.40
CA ALA A 765 21.66 -19.68 3.71
C ALA A 765 20.43 -20.37 3.07
N GLY A 766 19.68 -19.65 2.24
CA GLY A 766 18.46 -20.09 1.57
C GLY A 766 17.19 -19.90 2.40
N ASN A 767 16.04 -19.88 1.72
CA ASN A 767 14.70 -19.76 2.33
C ASN A 767 14.55 -18.54 3.27
N GLY A 768 15.13 -17.40 2.90
CA GLY A 768 15.06 -16.17 3.70
C GLY A 768 15.87 -16.23 5.00
N LYS A 769 16.78 -17.20 5.16
CA LYS A 769 17.73 -17.27 6.27
C LYS A 769 19.08 -16.71 5.86
N TYR A 770 19.65 -15.86 6.72
CA TYR A 770 20.98 -15.32 6.57
C TYR A 770 21.80 -15.56 7.83
N GLU A 771 23.05 -15.98 7.69
CA GLU A 771 23.92 -16.28 8.85
C GLU A 771 25.37 -15.81 8.67
N GLY A 772 26.02 -15.51 9.78
CA GLY A 772 27.41 -15.04 9.81
C GLY A 772 27.97 -15.10 11.22
N THR A 773 29.29 -15.29 11.34
CA THR A 773 29.95 -15.39 12.66
C THR A 773 30.78 -14.14 12.92
N TYR A 774 30.58 -13.50 14.07
CA TYR A 774 31.45 -12.43 14.56
C TYR A 774 32.45 -13.01 15.55
N TYR A 775 33.73 -12.62 15.48
CA TYR A 775 34.84 -13.25 16.22
C TYR A 775 35.50 -12.37 17.30
N ARG A 776 34.96 -11.17 17.58
CA ARG A 776 35.62 -10.19 18.45
C ARG A 776 34.82 -9.83 19.73
N PHE A 777 34.21 -10.83 20.36
CA PHE A 777 33.57 -10.69 21.68
C PHE A 777 34.60 -10.73 22.83
N LEU A 778 35.41 -9.68 22.95
CA LEU A 778 36.60 -9.64 23.83
C LEU A 778 36.37 -8.99 25.21
N ALA A 779 35.53 -7.97 25.30
CA ALA A 779 35.26 -7.24 26.53
C ALA A 779 34.15 -7.95 27.33
N PRO A 780 34.25 -8.02 28.67
CA PRO A 780 33.16 -8.53 29.47
C PRO A 780 31.98 -7.56 29.43
N GLY A 781 30.77 -8.09 29.38
CA GLY A 781 29.53 -7.33 29.35
C GLY A 781 28.64 -7.70 28.17
N ASN A 782 27.54 -6.94 28.03
CA ASN A 782 26.52 -7.22 27.03
C ASN A 782 26.81 -6.49 25.71
N TYR A 783 27.11 -7.25 24.66
CA TYR A 783 27.19 -6.75 23.30
C TYR A 783 25.78 -6.61 22.73
N LYS A 784 25.45 -5.44 22.19
CA LYS A 784 24.19 -5.23 21.49
C LYS A 784 24.39 -5.45 19.99
N ILE A 785 23.57 -6.30 19.40
CA ILE A 785 23.64 -6.63 17.98
C ILE A 785 22.33 -6.16 17.33
N ARG A 786 22.42 -5.38 16.25
CA ARG A 786 21.25 -5.07 15.42
C ARG A 786 21.43 -5.64 14.05
N VAL A 787 20.36 -6.18 13.50
CA VAL A 787 20.35 -6.72 12.15
C VAL A 787 19.33 -5.95 11.33
N TYR A 788 19.74 -5.54 10.13
CA TYR A 788 18.86 -4.93 9.13
C TYR A 788 19.11 -5.58 7.76
N ALA A 789 18.08 -5.59 6.93
CA ALA A 789 18.12 -6.06 5.57
C ALA A 789 17.96 -4.87 4.63
N LYS A 790 18.65 -4.92 3.49
CA LYS A 790 18.57 -3.92 2.42
C LYS A 790 18.27 -4.64 1.12
N ASP A 791 17.35 -4.10 0.33
CA ASP A 791 17.09 -4.61 -1.02
C ASP A 791 17.79 -3.81 -2.13
N THR A 792 17.68 -4.29 -3.35
CA THR A 792 18.30 -3.69 -4.55
C THR A 792 17.73 -2.32 -4.92
N GLU A 793 16.60 -1.92 -4.34
CA GLU A 793 16.03 -0.58 -4.48
C GLU A 793 16.55 0.39 -3.40
N GLY A 794 17.40 -0.09 -2.49
CA GLY A 794 17.99 0.68 -1.40
C GLY A 794 17.06 0.87 -0.19
N ARG A 795 15.95 0.13 -0.13
CA ARG A 795 15.02 0.11 1.01
C ARG A 795 15.64 -0.72 2.13
N ILE A 796 15.58 -0.21 3.37
CA ILE A 796 16.19 -0.83 4.54
C ILE A 796 15.10 -1.18 5.55
N SER A 797 15.17 -2.39 6.10
CA SER A 797 14.23 -2.88 7.09
C SER A 797 14.24 -2.08 8.39
N MET A 798 13.17 -2.24 9.16
CA MET A 798 13.26 -2.01 10.60
C MET A 798 14.36 -2.89 11.19
N PRO A 799 15.23 -2.35 12.06
CA PRO A 799 16.29 -3.13 12.66
C PRO A 799 15.72 -3.97 13.79
N ILE A 800 16.08 -5.26 13.84
CA ILE A 800 15.76 -6.14 14.96
C ILE A 800 17.02 -6.36 15.81
N SER A 801 16.84 -6.41 17.14
CA SER A 801 17.96 -6.51 18.09
C SER A 801 18.07 -7.89 18.72
N THR A 802 19.32 -8.31 18.95
CA THR A 802 19.70 -9.42 19.83
C THR A 802 20.93 -9.03 20.64
N ALA A 803 21.41 -9.92 21.50
CA ALA A 803 22.53 -9.63 22.37
C ALA A 803 23.45 -10.83 22.59
N VAL A 804 24.72 -10.54 22.86
CA VAL A 804 25.72 -11.53 23.26
C VAL A 804 26.37 -11.07 24.55
N MET A 805 26.14 -11.79 25.64
CA MET A 805 26.77 -11.55 26.93
C MET A 805 28.13 -12.25 26.99
N GLN A 806 29.22 -11.51 27.07
CA GLN A 806 30.54 -12.08 27.39
C GLN A 806 30.77 -11.98 28.90
N THR A 807 30.97 -13.12 29.56
CA THR A 807 31.11 -13.16 31.03
C THR A 807 32.53 -12.87 31.50
N VAL A 808 33.54 -13.04 30.65
CA VAL A 808 34.96 -12.87 31.00
C VAL A 808 35.70 -12.00 29.99
N ARG A 809 36.67 -11.22 30.45
CA ARG A 809 37.56 -10.48 29.53
C ARG A 809 38.48 -11.46 28.82
N VAL A 810 38.45 -11.48 27.50
CA VAL A 810 39.32 -12.32 26.68
C VAL A 810 40.56 -11.54 26.28
N GLN A 811 41.73 -11.98 26.75
CA GLN A 811 43.02 -11.42 26.36
C GLN A 811 43.47 -12.04 25.02
N VAL A 812 43.68 -11.20 24.02
CA VAL A 812 44.25 -11.62 22.72
C VAL A 812 45.65 -11.06 22.61
N LYS A 813 46.64 -11.90 22.30
CA LYS A 813 47.91 -11.39 21.75
C LYS A 813 47.62 -10.96 20.32
N GLU A 814 47.25 -9.69 20.13
CA GLU A 814 47.01 -9.14 18.79
C GLU A 814 48.21 -9.44 17.89
N LYS A 815 47.99 -10.22 16.83
CA LYS A 815 48.93 -10.26 15.71
C LYS A 815 48.58 -9.08 14.82
N LYS A 816 49.53 -8.18 14.59
CA LYS A 816 49.38 -7.11 13.59
C LYS A 816 48.98 -7.74 12.25
N GLY A 817 47.85 -7.33 11.69
CA GLY A 817 47.31 -7.84 10.42
C GLY A 817 46.09 -8.76 10.54
N ASP A 818 45.71 -9.19 11.75
CA ASP A 818 44.51 -9.99 12.02
C ASP A 818 43.29 -9.06 12.13
N MET A 819 42.62 -8.82 11.00
CA MET A 819 41.53 -7.86 10.84
C MET A 819 40.20 -8.45 11.33
N ASN A 820 39.97 -9.75 11.10
CA ASN A 820 38.75 -10.45 11.51
C ASN A 820 38.78 -10.93 12.98
N GLY A 821 39.96 -10.98 13.62
CA GLY A 821 40.15 -11.36 15.01
C GLY A 821 40.13 -12.88 15.27
N ASP A 822 40.28 -13.69 14.22
CA ASP A 822 40.26 -15.16 14.30
C ASP A 822 41.55 -15.76 14.88
N GLY A 823 42.59 -14.93 15.09
CA GLY A 823 43.90 -15.33 15.63
C GLY A 823 44.95 -15.66 14.56
N TYR A 824 44.58 -15.55 13.28
CA TYR A 824 45.41 -15.75 12.10
C TYR A 824 45.54 -14.44 11.32
N VAL A 825 46.58 -14.32 10.50
CA VAL A 825 46.72 -13.23 9.52
C VAL A 825 46.66 -13.92 8.18
N ASN A 826 45.53 -13.82 7.48
CA ASN A 826 45.23 -14.62 6.30
C ASN A 826 44.53 -13.80 5.20
N LEU A 827 44.14 -14.46 4.11
CA LEU A 827 43.52 -13.81 2.95
C LEU A 827 42.21 -13.10 3.31
N SER A 828 41.44 -13.61 4.27
CA SER A 828 40.21 -12.95 4.75
C SER A 828 40.51 -11.60 5.40
N ASP A 829 41.65 -11.47 6.09
CA ASP A 829 42.08 -10.20 6.67
C ASP A 829 42.53 -9.19 5.61
N ALA A 830 43.23 -9.67 4.58
CA ALA A 830 43.62 -8.83 3.44
C ALA A 830 42.39 -8.34 2.66
N ILE A 831 41.35 -9.18 2.51
CA ILE A 831 40.08 -8.80 1.89
C ILE A 831 39.34 -7.75 2.74
N LEU A 832 39.26 -7.94 4.06
CA LEU A 832 38.67 -6.94 4.97
C LEU A 832 39.42 -5.61 4.93
N ALA A 833 40.75 -5.64 4.81
CA ALA A 833 41.56 -4.43 4.71
C ALA A 833 41.32 -3.69 3.40
N LEU A 834 41.14 -4.42 2.29
CA LEU A 834 40.81 -3.86 0.99
C LEU A 834 39.37 -3.36 0.91
N GLN A 835 38.41 -4.05 1.51
CA GLN A 835 37.02 -3.60 1.61
C GLN A 835 36.92 -2.29 2.41
N GLY A 836 37.57 -2.22 3.57
CA GLY A 836 37.61 -1.00 4.40
C GLY A 836 38.34 0.17 3.76
N ALA A 837 39.32 -0.07 2.88
CA ALA A 837 40.07 0.98 2.19
C ALA A 837 39.47 1.44 0.86
N SER A 838 38.72 0.57 0.16
CA SER A 838 38.22 0.84 -1.21
C SER A 838 36.70 0.95 -1.34
N GLY A 839 35.94 0.50 -0.34
CA GLY A 839 34.48 0.47 -0.40
C GLY A 839 33.89 -0.52 -1.42
N MET A 840 34.71 -1.34 -2.10
CA MET A 840 34.25 -2.31 -3.10
C MET A 840 34.32 -3.76 -2.60
N ASN A 841 33.35 -4.59 -3.00
CA ASN A 841 33.38 -6.03 -2.77
C ASN A 841 34.15 -6.76 -3.88
N ILE A 842 35.36 -7.24 -3.57
CA ILE A 842 36.28 -7.89 -4.53
C ILE A 842 36.26 -9.43 -4.47
N SER A 843 35.35 -10.04 -3.70
CA SER A 843 35.32 -11.48 -3.43
C SER A 843 35.25 -12.38 -4.68
N GLY A 844 34.70 -11.87 -5.79
CA GLY A 844 34.55 -12.59 -7.06
C GLY A 844 35.71 -12.47 -8.05
N GLN A 845 36.76 -11.71 -7.73
CA GLN A 845 37.89 -11.44 -8.64
C GLN A 845 39.19 -12.16 -8.24
N ILE A 846 39.11 -13.09 -7.29
CA ILE A 846 40.28 -13.77 -6.71
C ILE A 846 40.46 -15.14 -7.37
N HIS A 847 41.68 -15.43 -7.83
CA HIS A 847 41.99 -16.69 -8.50
C HIS A 847 41.89 -17.90 -7.52
N PRO A 848 41.26 -19.02 -7.90
CA PRO A 848 40.90 -20.12 -6.99
C PRO A 848 42.08 -20.76 -6.24
N ASP A 849 43.26 -20.82 -6.86
CA ASP A 849 44.43 -21.53 -6.31
C ASP A 849 45.11 -20.83 -5.11
N TYR A 850 44.76 -19.57 -4.78
CA TYR A 850 45.43 -18.83 -3.71
C TYR A 850 44.80 -19.00 -2.32
N ALA A 851 43.63 -19.63 -2.23
CA ALA A 851 42.92 -19.87 -0.97
C ALA A 851 43.65 -20.80 0.03
N THR A 852 44.80 -21.39 -0.35
CA THR A 852 45.54 -22.37 0.47
C THR A 852 46.99 -22.01 0.79
N SER A 853 47.52 -20.88 0.29
CA SER A 853 48.91 -20.47 0.57
C SER A 853 48.94 -19.32 1.57
N GLY A 854 49.41 -19.59 2.80
CA GLY A 854 49.58 -18.58 3.85
C GLY A 854 50.73 -17.63 3.55
N VAL A 855 50.55 -16.69 2.61
CA VAL A 855 51.65 -15.89 2.09
C VAL A 855 51.78 -14.55 2.80
N ASP A 856 52.90 -14.44 3.53
CA ASP A 856 53.62 -13.22 3.83
C ASP A 856 54.74 -13.12 2.78
N VAL A 857 54.49 -12.41 1.66
CA VAL A 857 55.35 -12.46 0.45
C VAL A 857 56.72 -11.83 0.67
N ASN A 858 56.82 -10.88 1.60
CA ASN A 858 58.08 -10.20 1.93
C ASN A 858 58.68 -10.64 3.28
N GLY A 859 58.01 -11.54 4.00
CA GLY A 859 58.49 -12.15 5.24
C GLY A 859 58.50 -11.22 6.45
N ASP A 860 57.79 -10.08 6.36
CA ASP A 860 57.82 -9.03 7.39
C ASP A 860 56.70 -9.17 8.43
N LYS A 861 55.81 -10.15 8.24
CA LYS A 861 54.63 -10.47 9.05
C LYS A 861 53.63 -9.31 9.14
N ARG A 862 53.56 -8.47 8.10
CA ARG A 862 52.59 -7.39 7.96
C ARG A 862 51.78 -7.63 6.69
N ALA A 863 50.50 -7.27 6.74
CA ALA A 863 49.68 -7.13 5.54
C ALA A 863 49.74 -5.65 5.10
N GLY A 864 50.16 -5.39 3.87
CA GLY A 864 50.33 -4.05 3.32
C GLY A 864 49.97 -3.95 1.84
N LEU A 865 50.23 -2.76 1.27
CA LEU A 865 49.93 -2.43 -0.12
C LEU A 865 50.69 -3.34 -1.11
N GLU A 866 51.86 -3.85 -0.72
CA GLU A 866 52.67 -4.74 -1.56
C GLU A 866 52.05 -6.15 -1.68
N GLU A 867 51.52 -6.70 -0.59
CA GLU A 867 50.79 -7.99 -0.58
C GLU A 867 49.50 -7.87 -1.41
N ALA A 868 48.78 -6.76 -1.25
CA ALA A 868 47.58 -6.46 -2.02
C ALA A 868 47.87 -6.28 -3.53
N ILE A 869 48.95 -5.57 -3.89
CA ILE A 869 49.38 -5.40 -5.29
C ILE A 869 49.85 -6.72 -5.89
N PHE A 870 50.53 -7.58 -5.11
CA PHE A 870 51.03 -8.87 -5.57
C PHE A 870 49.89 -9.85 -5.88
N ILE A 871 48.86 -9.90 -5.02
CA ILE A 871 47.64 -10.69 -5.24
C ILE A 871 46.88 -10.21 -6.50
N LEU A 872 46.85 -8.90 -6.75
CA LEU A 872 46.17 -8.30 -7.90
C LEU A 872 46.96 -8.38 -9.23
N ARG A 873 48.30 -8.55 -9.21
CA ARG A 873 49.17 -8.51 -10.40
C ARG A 873 49.43 -9.86 -11.09
N SER A 874 48.85 -10.97 -10.63
CA SER A 874 49.01 -12.27 -11.29
C SER A 874 47.89 -12.61 -12.30
N GLY A 875 47.00 -11.66 -12.60
CA GLY A 875 46.09 -11.71 -13.74
C GLY A 875 46.70 -11.09 -14.99
N ASN A 876 47.41 -11.90 -15.78
CA ASN A 876 47.57 -11.69 -17.22
C ASN A 876 47.13 -12.97 -17.93
#